data_AF-T2JKT3-F1
#
_entry.id   AF-T2JKT3-F1
#
_cell.length_a   1.000
_cell.length_b   1.000
_cell.length_c   1.000
_cell.angle_alpha   90.00
_cell.angle_beta   90.00
_cell.angle_gamma   90.00
#
_symmetry.space_group_name_H-M   'P 1'
#
loop_
_entity.id
_entity.type
_entity.pdbx_description
1 polymer ?
#
loop_
_entity_poly.entity_id
_entity_poly.type
_entity_poly.pdbx_seq_one_letter_code
_entity_poly.pdbx_strand_id
1 'polypeptide(L)'
;MAKNVIIIVGDGMGWEMVRAAAIAKQIDEGHQGNTLADFYTEGRGEGLSFQELEGYTHATTYSTIIDGDKGNSAFEGDPRDRVTGEGVLREGFTLPRDSGDSSTGFDPTFNPYGSEDSPGVGNLVGYDPTEGGSQPWLQGSDPEYIKQNYTDSAAAGTSLYSGVKTFAGALGVDIFEQPVETILETAKAEGKATGTVSSVPFSHATPAAPASHVNNRGKLDDGIPEGALEGEEFEVGDSVTQQMLLETQPDLILGGGHPLDYNNTDSEIGGELNFRFIAESTYEELSNNPDGDNLYGYNFLERNPNAAQTLLEAAETLNPEDGDRLFGLYGARGQNGNLPLVTADNDFSNTGLNTFSHRSSQISGGTPDSNRPLTAGETVEDFIDRERDENPTLAEMTVASLEFLSQDEDGFFLSVEQGDMDWVLHDNNMDNLLGTFIDLDETVEVTVNWIEENGGWEENLLIVTADHDHYMTLTDDFPALYREQGGEALTLAFDSADAGHYFGSNPDDKYEWGNHSNRPVPVYYQGAGSEVLDGFIGEGFESYGVEVPGIPDHVDLVHLAQTARTAILQEETPEPPLLPVFGSLDGETIEAGSDELVFGGAGDDLIDSSAGGGGNRLYGQSGDDQFVLGSGDRALGAAGDDSFFFLGGDTTVTGGNGADQFWIVTAEIPDEANIVTDFDQVEADVLGIAGLGIGFDDLDLSNDGDDAIVAFGGNDLARLLGVDSSSLTAADFAFA
;
A
#
# COMPACT_ATOMS: atom_id res chain seq x y z
N MET A 1 1.87 0.76 15.01
CA MET A 1 3.00 -0.11 14.64
C MET A 1 2.44 -1.39 14.03
N ALA A 2 2.81 -1.77 12.81
CA ALA A 2 2.32 -3.01 12.22
C ALA A 2 3.34 -4.14 12.44
N LYS A 3 2.90 -5.21 13.09
CA LYS A 3 3.61 -6.49 13.05
C LYS A 3 3.61 -7.01 11.61
N ASN A 4 2.46 -6.93 10.93
CA ASN A 4 2.30 -7.43 9.57
C ASN A 4 1.79 -6.33 8.63
N VAL A 5 2.38 -6.23 7.44
CA VAL A 5 1.96 -5.29 6.39
C VAL A 5 1.50 -6.07 5.17
N ILE A 6 0.25 -5.85 4.78
CA ILE A 6 -0.39 -6.53 3.65
C ILE A 6 -0.83 -5.48 2.63
N ILE A 7 -0.38 -5.62 1.39
CA ILE A 7 -0.82 -4.81 0.26
C ILE A 7 -1.52 -5.73 -0.74
N ILE A 8 -2.78 -5.42 -1.04
CA ILE A 8 -3.58 -6.11 -2.06
C ILE A 8 -3.80 -5.16 -3.23
N VAL A 9 -3.39 -5.58 -4.43
CA VAL A 9 -3.47 -4.81 -5.67
C VAL A 9 -4.47 -5.46 -6.62
N GLY A 10 -5.46 -4.70 -7.10
CA GLY A 10 -6.18 -5.04 -8.33
C GLY A 10 -5.51 -4.34 -9.51
N ASP A 11 -4.75 -5.06 -10.34
CA ASP A 11 -4.04 -4.49 -11.50
C ASP A 11 -5.08 -3.91 -12.48
N GLY A 12 -5.08 -2.59 -12.68
CA GLY A 12 -6.12 -1.90 -13.46
C GLY A 12 -7.42 -1.52 -12.72
N MET A 13 -7.51 -1.71 -11.39
CA MET A 13 -8.71 -1.37 -10.59
C MET A 13 -9.00 0.14 -10.56
N GLY A 14 -9.94 0.57 -11.39
CA GLY A 14 -10.51 1.92 -11.41
C GLY A 14 -11.76 2.10 -10.54
N TRP A 15 -12.15 3.35 -10.25
CA TRP A 15 -13.37 3.64 -9.48
C TRP A 15 -14.65 3.14 -10.17
N GLU A 16 -14.77 3.32 -11.49
CA GLU A 16 -15.92 2.83 -12.25
C GLU A 16 -15.99 1.29 -12.29
N MET A 17 -14.84 0.61 -12.22
CA MET A 17 -14.76 -0.85 -12.13
C MET A 17 -15.25 -1.36 -10.78
N VAL A 18 -14.75 -0.78 -9.70
CA VAL A 18 -15.22 -1.06 -8.34
C VAL A 18 -16.73 -0.86 -8.25
N ARG A 19 -17.24 0.20 -8.89
CA ARG A 19 -18.68 0.47 -8.97
C ARG A 19 -19.47 -0.54 -9.76
N ALA A 20 -18.96 -0.99 -10.90
CA ALA A 20 -19.61 -2.05 -11.67
C ALA A 20 -19.77 -3.32 -10.82
N ALA A 21 -18.70 -3.72 -10.13
CA ALA A 21 -18.66 -4.89 -9.26
C ALA A 21 -19.60 -4.77 -8.06
N ALA A 22 -19.56 -3.64 -7.35
CA ALA A 22 -20.44 -3.40 -6.21
C ALA A 22 -21.92 -3.43 -6.60
N ILE A 23 -22.29 -2.81 -7.74
CA ILE A 23 -23.66 -2.85 -8.28
C ILE A 23 -24.07 -4.28 -8.64
N ALA A 24 -23.19 -5.02 -9.33
CA ALA A 24 -23.46 -6.41 -9.72
C ALA A 24 -23.73 -7.28 -8.49
N LYS A 25 -22.82 -7.28 -7.51
CA LYS A 25 -22.97 -8.01 -6.25
C LYS A 25 -24.27 -7.67 -5.53
N GLN A 26 -24.58 -6.37 -5.39
CA GLN A 26 -25.82 -5.95 -4.75
C GLN A 26 -27.07 -6.43 -5.53
N ILE A 27 -27.06 -6.42 -6.86
CA ILE A 27 -28.15 -6.95 -7.69
C ILE A 27 -28.34 -8.44 -7.45
N ASP A 28 -27.25 -9.20 -7.39
CA ASP A 28 -27.27 -10.65 -7.19
C ASP A 28 -27.74 -11.02 -5.77
N GLU A 29 -27.50 -10.16 -4.79
CA GLU A 29 -28.07 -10.22 -3.43
C GLU A 29 -29.55 -9.78 -3.37
N GLY A 30 -30.11 -9.30 -4.48
CA GLY A 30 -31.53 -8.98 -4.64
C GLY A 30 -31.89 -7.50 -4.48
N HIS A 31 -30.91 -6.60 -4.38
CA HIS A 31 -31.16 -5.15 -4.35
C HIS A 31 -31.85 -4.68 -5.65
N GLN A 32 -32.79 -3.76 -5.48
CA GLN A 32 -33.63 -3.24 -6.56
C GLN A 32 -33.16 -1.83 -6.94
N GLY A 33 -33.14 -1.51 -8.23
CA GLY A 33 -32.68 -0.21 -8.73
C GLY A 33 -32.33 -0.31 -10.20
N ASN A 34 -32.72 0.65 -11.03
CA ASN A 34 -32.49 0.60 -12.47
C ASN A 34 -31.47 1.62 -12.95
N THR A 35 -31.10 2.56 -12.09
CA THR A 35 -30.19 3.64 -12.39
C THR A 35 -29.01 3.64 -11.46
N LEU A 36 -27.90 4.21 -11.89
CA LEU A 36 -26.72 4.43 -11.08
C LEU A 36 -27.03 5.16 -9.76
N ALA A 37 -28.01 6.07 -9.75
CA ALA A 37 -28.47 6.79 -8.58
C ALA A 37 -29.26 5.95 -7.55
N ASP A 38 -29.72 4.75 -7.93
CA ASP A 38 -30.39 3.82 -7.00
C ASP A 38 -29.39 3.04 -6.12
N PHE A 39 -28.09 3.10 -6.46
CA PHE A 39 -26.98 2.49 -5.73
C PHE A 39 -26.11 3.62 -5.16
N TYR A 40 -25.03 3.99 -5.84
CA TYR A 40 -24.19 5.13 -5.48
C TYR A 40 -23.58 5.80 -6.71
N THR A 41 -23.19 7.08 -6.55
CA THR A 41 -22.68 7.92 -7.65
C THR A 41 -21.34 8.60 -7.39
N GLU A 42 -20.84 8.52 -6.16
CA GLU A 42 -19.59 9.16 -5.74
C GLU A 42 -19.07 8.51 -4.45
N GLY A 43 -17.81 8.82 -4.10
CA GLY A 43 -17.18 8.41 -2.85
C GLY A 43 -16.76 6.94 -2.85
N ARG A 44 -16.52 6.40 -1.65
CA ARG A 44 -16.00 5.05 -1.41
C ARG A 44 -16.87 3.90 -1.93
N GLY A 45 -18.14 4.14 -2.21
CA GLY A 45 -19.11 3.10 -2.56
C GLY A 45 -19.47 2.16 -1.41
N GLU A 46 -20.24 1.13 -1.70
CA GLU A 46 -20.71 0.12 -0.73
C GLU A 46 -21.00 -1.23 -1.41
N GLY A 47 -20.78 -2.33 -0.68
CA GLY A 47 -21.14 -3.70 -1.11
C GLY A 47 -19.97 -4.68 -1.20
N LEU A 48 -18.74 -4.19 -1.39
CA LEU A 48 -17.52 -5.00 -1.39
C LEU A 48 -16.82 -4.93 -0.03
N SER A 49 -16.15 -6.00 0.37
CA SER A 49 -15.47 -6.19 1.66
C SER A 49 -14.42 -5.09 1.93
N PHE A 50 -13.62 -4.70 0.93
CA PHE A 50 -12.66 -3.60 1.08
C PHE A 50 -13.33 -2.23 1.25
N GLN A 51 -14.60 -2.08 0.84
CA GLN A 51 -15.36 -0.84 1.06
C GLN A 51 -15.88 -0.71 2.49
N GLU A 52 -15.59 -1.67 3.38
CA GLU A 52 -15.88 -1.59 4.81
C GLU A 52 -14.67 -1.08 5.65
N LEU A 53 -13.48 -1.00 5.07
CA LEU A 53 -12.26 -0.53 5.75
C LEU A 53 -12.38 0.93 6.23
N GLU A 54 -11.76 1.30 7.33
CA GLU A 54 -11.98 2.64 7.91
C GLU A 54 -11.50 3.80 7.00
N GLY A 55 -10.30 3.67 6.43
CA GLY A 55 -9.65 4.67 5.58
C GLY A 55 -10.06 4.58 4.11
N TYR A 56 -10.16 5.74 3.46
CA TYR A 56 -10.42 5.84 2.02
C TYR A 56 -9.85 7.13 1.41
N THR A 57 -9.10 6.99 0.32
CA THR A 57 -8.58 8.10 -0.49
C THR A 57 -8.39 7.64 -1.94
N HIS A 58 -7.71 8.45 -2.77
CA HIS A 58 -7.31 8.09 -4.12
C HIS A 58 -5.81 8.29 -4.31
N ALA A 59 -5.17 7.40 -5.06
CA ALA A 59 -3.77 7.54 -5.46
C ALA A 59 -3.66 8.02 -6.91
N THR A 60 -2.76 8.96 -7.17
CA THR A 60 -2.36 9.34 -8.53
C THR A 60 -1.43 8.30 -9.15
N THR A 61 -1.67 8.00 -10.43
CA THR A 61 -1.01 6.90 -11.15
C THR A 61 -0.39 7.41 -12.46
N TYR A 62 0.93 7.61 -12.46
CA TYR A 62 1.70 8.09 -13.62
C TYR A 62 3.18 7.70 -13.51
N SER A 63 3.84 7.54 -14.66
CA SER A 63 5.28 7.31 -14.76
C SER A 63 6.04 8.61 -14.97
N THR A 64 7.36 8.57 -14.76
CA THR A 64 8.28 9.59 -15.27
C THR A 64 8.47 9.38 -16.77
N ILE A 65 8.26 10.43 -17.56
CA ILE A 65 8.44 10.34 -19.02
C ILE A 65 9.87 10.72 -19.35
N ILE A 66 10.52 9.89 -20.16
CA ILE A 66 11.87 10.12 -20.64
C ILE A 66 11.88 10.00 -22.16
N ASP A 67 12.45 11.00 -22.85
CA ASP A 67 12.51 11.18 -24.31
C ASP A 67 12.49 9.85 -25.10
N GLY A 68 11.30 9.48 -25.60
CA GLY A 68 10.97 8.14 -26.10
C GLY A 68 11.63 7.76 -27.42
N ASP A 69 12.10 8.74 -28.21
CA ASP A 69 12.89 8.47 -29.44
C ASP A 69 14.30 7.93 -29.10
N LYS A 70 14.73 8.04 -27.84
CA LYS A 70 16.05 7.60 -27.36
C LYS A 70 15.96 6.47 -26.33
N GLY A 71 14.76 5.95 -26.05
CA GLY A 71 14.47 4.92 -25.05
C GLY A 71 13.72 5.46 -23.82
N ASN A 72 13.39 4.60 -22.86
CA ASN A 72 12.59 5.02 -21.70
C ASN A 72 13.41 5.42 -20.46
N SER A 73 14.75 5.33 -20.44
CA SER A 73 15.58 5.66 -19.26
C SER A 73 16.56 6.82 -19.49
N ALA A 74 17.31 7.25 -18.47
CA ALA A 74 18.36 8.27 -18.60
C ALA A 74 19.52 7.87 -19.55
N PHE A 75 19.60 6.61 -19.96
CA PHE A 75 20.63 6.09 -20.87
C PHE A 75 20.19 6.06 -22.34
N GLU A 76 21.16 6.11 -23.24
CA GLU A 76 20.98 6.04 -24.69
C GLU A 76 20.57 4.64 -25.16
N GLY A 77 19.55 4.55 -26.03
CA GLY A 77 19.10 3.33 -26.67
C GLY A 77 17.91 2.66 -25.97
N ASP A 78 17.37 1.61 -26.58
CA ASP A 78 16.26 0.83 -26.02
C ASP A 78 16.72 0.09 -24.74
N PRO A 79 16.09 0.33 -23.57
CA PRO A 79 16.39 -0.42 -22.34
C PRO A 79 16.29 -1.94 -22.51
N ARG A 80 15.46 -2.43 -23.45
CA ARG A 80 15.31 -3.86 -23.74
C ARG A 80 16.58 -4.53 -24.26
N ASP A 81 17.47 -3.77 -24.88
CA ASP A 81 18.63 -4.31 -25.60
C ASP A 81 19.93 -4.29 -24.79
N ARG A 82 19.92 -3.77 -23.55
CA ARG A 82 21.13 -3.59 -22.73
C ARG A 82 20.96 -4.13 -21.31
N VAL A 83 22.09 -4.42 -20.67
CA VAL A 83 22.15 -4.76 -19.24
C VAL A 83 21.73 -3.55 -18.40
N THR A 84 20.91 -3.77 -17.38
CA THR A 84 20.45 -2.76 -16.44
C THR A 84 21.63 -1.99 -15.85
N GLY A 85 21.61 -0.65 -15.96
CA GLY A 85 22.66 0.22 -15.41
C GLY A 85 23.95 0.34 -16.23
N GLU A 86 24.16 -0.48 -17.27
CA GLU A 86 25.37 -0.44 -18.11
C GLU A 86 25.28 0.50 -19.32
N GLY A 87 24.20 1.28 -19.41
CA GLY A 87 23.96 2.21 -20.51
C GLY A 87 24.95 3.39 -20.54
N VAL A 88 25.08 4.01 -21.72
CA VAL A 88 25.79 5.30 -21.85
C VAL A 88 24.81 6.42 -21.49
N LEU A 89 25.15 7.27 -20.52
CA LEU A 89 24.30 8.38 -20.12
C LEU A 89 24.04 9.29 -21.32
N ARG A 90 22.78 9.68 -21.53
CA ARG A 90 22.40 10.58 -22.63
C ARG A 90 23.18 11.87 -22.58
N GLU A 91 23.64 12.34 -23.74
CA GLU A 91 24.42 13.57 -23.83
C GLU A 91 23.61 14.75 -23.28
N GLY A 92 24.10 15.37 -22.19
CA GLY A 92 23.45 16.50 -21.54
C GLY A 92 22.45 16.14 -20.43
N PHE A 93 22.18 14.86 -20.18
CA PHE A 93 21.28 14.44 -19.09
C PHE A 93 21.88 14.78 -17.72
N THR A 94 21.26 15.73 -17.01
CA THR A 94 21.67 16.18 -15.67
C THR A 94 20.42 16.45 -14.83
N LEU A 95 20.45 16.10 -13.54
CA LEU A 95 19.41 16.55 -12.60
C LEU A 95 19.53 18.07 -12.35
N PRO A 96 18.42 18.79 -12.06
CA PRO A 96 18.39 20.26 -11.91
C PRO A 96 19.39 20.82 -10.92
N ARG A 97 19.76 20.02 -9.91
CA ARG A 97 20.64 20.45 -8.81
C ARG A 97 22.07 20.76 -9.28
N ASP A 98 22.49 20.24 -10.43
CA ASP A 98 23.90 20.28 -10.85
C ASP A 98 24.27 21.34 -11.90
N SER A 99 23.32 21.84 -12.71
CA SER A 99 23.70 22.64 -13.89
C SER A 99 23.34 24.13 -13.83
N GLY A 100 22.27 24.51 -13.13
CA GLY A 100 21.73 25.87 -13.22
C GLY A 100 21.37 26.33 -14.66
N ASP A 101 21.33 25.38 -15.60
CA ASP A 101 21.08 25.58 -17.03
C ASP A 101 20.05 24.53 -17.49
N SER A 102 18.82 24.98 -17.74
CA SER A 102 17.69 24.16 -18.15
C SER A 102 17.64 23.90 -19.66
N SER A 103 18.69 24.27 -20.42
CA SER A 103 18.63 24.26 -21.89
C SER A 103 19.17 23.00 -22.57
N THR A 104 19.73 22.04 -21.83
CA THR A 104 20.35 20.83 -22.43
C THR A 104 20.18 19.50 -21.66
N GLY A 105 19.20 19.33 -20.76
CA GLY A 105 19.05 18.11 -19.93
C GLY A 105 17.62 17.79 -19.51
N PHE A 106 17.45 16.69 -18.74
CA PHE A 106 16.20 16.30 -18.05
C PHE A 106 15.54 17.53 -17.40
N ASP A 107 14.25 17.76 -17.70
CA ASP A 107 13.47 18.89 -17.18
C ASP A 107 12.42 18.33 -16.22
N PRO A 108 12.75 18.05 -14.95
CA PRO A 108 11.78 17.49 -14.00
C PRO A 108 10.75 18.51 -13.53
N THR A 109 10.50 19.59 -14.28
CA THR A 109 9.32 20.39 -13.98
C THR A 109 8.07 19.54 -14.10
N PHE A 110 7.18 19.70 -13.12
CA PHE A 110 5.87 19.09 -13.15
C PHE A 110 5.17 19.43 -14.47
N ASN A 111 4.92 18.41 -15.28
CA ASN A 111 4.21 18.55 -16.55
C ASN A 111 3.00 17.60 -16.59
N PRO A 112 1.78 18.11 -16.41
CA PRO A 112 0.60 17.27 -16.45
C PRO A 112 0.29 16.77 -17.88
N TYR A 113 0.80 17.44 -18.91
CA TYR A 113 0.69 17.05 -20.31
C TYR A 113 2.03 16.50 -20.83
N GLY A 114 2.47 15.37 -20.31
CA GLY A 114 3.33 14.53 -21.12
C GLY A 114 2.60 14.16 -22.42
N SER A 115 3.29 14.18 -23.56
CA SER A 115 2.65 13.83 -24.82
C SER A 115 3.64 13.25 -25.82
N GLU A 116 3.14 12.33 -26.66
CA GLU A 116 3.77 11.91 -27.91
C GLU A 116 3.96 13.10 -28.88
N ASP A 117 3.23 14.21 -28.69
CA ASP A 117 3.21 15.39 -29.56
C ASP A 117 4.12 16.56 -29.09
N SER A 118 4.75 16.46 -27.92
CA SER A 118 5.83 17.35 -27.47
C SER A 118 6.99 16.53 -26.93
N PRO A 119 8.09 16.37 -27.71
CA PRO A 119 9.29 15.65 -27.30
C PRO A 119 10.08 16.48 -26.27
N GLY A 120 9.46 16.73 -25.12
CA GLY A 120 10.12 17.31 -23.97
C GLY A 120 11.12 16.30 -23.43
N VAL A 121 12.36 16.75 -23.25
CA VAL A 121 13.34 16.12 -22.35
C VAL A 121 12.65 15.72 -21.03
N GLY A 122 13.07 14.60 -20.43
CA GLY A 122 12.23 13.88 -19.47
C GLY A 122 11.65 14.77 -18.37
N ASN A 123 10.32 14.71 -18.18
CA ASN A 123 9.59 15.49 -17.21
C ASN A 123 8.99 14.58 -16.14
N LEU A 124 8.93 15.11 -14.92
CA LEU A 124 8.13 14.52 -13.87
C LEU A 124 6.67 14.86 -14.18
N VAL A 125 5.89 13.83 -14.48
CA VAL A 125 4.47 14.02 -14.72
C VAL A 125 3.78 14.17 -13.37
N GLY A 126 2.58 14.72 -13.37
CA GLY A 126 1.60 14.29 -12.39
C GLY A 126 0.19 14.59 -12.85
N TYR A 127 -0.75 14.52 -11.92
CA TYR A 127 -2.17 14.60 -12.25
C TYR A 127 -2.68 16.05 -12.16
N ASP A 128 -3.40 16.52 -13.18
CA ASP A 128 -4.07 17.81 -13.17
C ASP A 128 -5.56 17.61 -12.87
N PRO A 129 -6.03 17.94 -11.65
CA PRO A 129 -7.43 17.76 -11.27
C PRO A 129 -8.39 18.72 -12.00
N THR A 130 -7.88 19.76 -12.67
CA THR A 130 -8.71 20.62 -13.52
C THR A 130 -9.06 19.89 -14.81
N GLU A 131 -8.07 19.25 -15.43
CA GLU A 131 -8.22 18.60 -16.73
C GLU A 131 -8.80 17.20 -16.62
N GLY A 132 -8.29 16.38 -15.69
CA GLY A 132 -8.74 15.01 -15.45
C GLY A 132 -9.99 14.91 -14.57
N GLY A 133 -10.26 15.95 -13.78
CA GLY A 133 -11.31 15.97 -12.77
C GLY A 133 -10.75 15.82 -11.36
N SER A 134 -11.35 16.48 -10.38
CA SER A 134 -10.83 16.48 -9.00
C SER A 134 -11.14 15.19 -8.23
N GLN A 135 -11.94 14.29 -8.79
CA GLN A 135 -12.31 12.98 -8.26
C GLN A 135 -12.61 12.06 -9.45
N PRO A 136 -12.44 10.73 -9.33
CA PRO A 136 -12.62 9.81 -10.46
C PRO A 136 -14.01 9.83 -11.12
N TRP A 137 -15.06 10.17 -10.37
CA TRP A 137 -16.44 10.29 -10.84
C TRP A 137 -16.80 11.68 -11.38
N LEU A 138 -15.89 12.65 -11.31
CA LEU A 138 -16.08 14.00 -11.84
C LEU A 138 -15.29 14.16 -13.13
N GLN A 139 -15.97 14.53 -14.21
CA GLN A 139 -15.29 14.86 -15.47
C GLN A 139 -14.57 16.21 -15.35
N GLY A 140 -13.29 16.25 -15.71
CA GLY A 140 -12.52 17.50 -15.82
C GLY A 140 -12.79 18.28 -17.11
N SER A 141 -11.95 19.29 -17.40
CA SER A 141 -12.11 20.16 -18.57
C SER A 141 -11.69 19.54 -19.91
N ASP A 142 -10.84 18.51 -19.88
CA ASP A 142 -10.38 17.80 -21.08
C ASP A 142 -10.57 16.27 -20.94
N PRO A 143 -11.57 15.68 -21.59
CA PRO A 143 -11.78 14.23 -21.52
C PRO A 143 -10.66 13.42 -22.21
N GLU A 144 -9.80 14.03 -23.05
CA GLU A 144 -8.64 13.32 -23.61
C GLU A 144 -7.44 13.27 -22.66
N TYR A 145 -7.44 14.10 -21.61
CA TYR A 145 -6.36 14.14 -20.63
C TYR A 145 -6.12 12.77 -19.98
N ILE A 146 -7.21 12.04 -19.70
CA ILE A 146 -7.17 10.73 -19.05
C ILE A 146 -6.40 9.67 -19.85
N LYS A 147 -6.31 9.83 -21.18
CA LYS A 147 -5.58 8.94 -22.09
C LYS A 147 -4.08 9.25 -22.16
N GLN A 148 -3.60 10.28 -21.46
CA GLN A 148 -2.22 10.75 -21.52
C GLN A 148 -1.45 10.30 -20.28
N ASN A 149 -0.18 9.91 -20.44
CA ASN A 149 0.77 9.70 -19.33
C ASN A 149 0.35 8.73 -18.24
N TYR A 150 -0.56 7.83 -18.58
CA TYR A 150 -0.84 6.67 -17.75
C TYR A 150 0.44 5.87 -17.55
N THR A 151 0.57 5.30 -16.37
CA THR A 151 1.67 4.41 -16.04
C THR A 151 1.43 3.00 -16.61
N ASP A 152 2.49 2.22 -16.75
CA ASP A 152 2.36 0.76 -16.84
C ASP A 152 2.53 0.14 -15.45
N SER A 153 2.16 -1.14 -15.31
CA SER A 153 2.23 -1.88 -14.04
C SER A 153 3.65 -1.93 -13.44
N ALA A 154 4.71 -1.91 -14.26
CA ALA A 154 6.08 -1.95 -13.75
C ALA A 154 6.49 -0.66 -13.06
N ALA A 155 6.27 0.49 -13.71
CA ALA A 155 6.58 1.78 -13.11
C ALA A 155 5.65 2.10 -11.92
N ALA A 156 4.39 1.68 -12.00
CA ALA A 156 3.42 1.80 -10.92
C ALA A 156 3.83 0.95 -9.72
N GLY A 157 4.12 -0.34 -9.95
CA GLY A 157 4.63 -1.26 -8.92
C GLY A 157 5.92 -0.75 -8.29
N THR A 158 6.88 -0.25 -9.08
CA THR A 158 8.09 0.37 -8.53
C THR A 158 7.76 1.55 -7.62
N SER A 159 6.82 2.41 -8.02
CA SER A 159 6.39 3.55 -7.19
C SER A 159 5.71 3.09 -5.89
N LEU A 160 4.81 2.10 -5.99
CA LEU A 160 4.05 1.51 -4.90
C LEU A 160 4.93 0.77 -3.89
N TYR A 161 6.01 0.12 -4.35
CA TYR A 161 6.86 -0.72 -3.51
C TYR A 161 8.19 -0.10 -3.11
N SER A 162 8.63 1.02 -3.69
CA SER A 162 9.89 1.70 -3.31
C SER A 162 9.73 3.16 -2.90
N GLY A 163 8.59 3.78 -3.21
CA GLY A 163 8.42 5.22 -3.04
C GLY A 163 9.17 6.07 -4.06
N VAL A 164 9.75 5.45 -5.10
CA VAL A 164 10.50 6.14 -6.15
C VAL A 164 9.75 6.08 -7.48
N LYS A 165 9.47 7.24 -8.07
CA LYS A 165 8.94 7.34 -9.43
C LYS A 165 9.98 6.88 -10.46
N THR A 166 9.54 6.12 -11.46
CA THR A 166 10.41 5.65 -12.55
C THR A 166 9.71 5.68 -13.90
N PHE A 167 10.37 5.20 -14.95
CA PHE A 167 9.85 5.16 -16.31
C PHE A 167 9.10 3.86 -16.64
N ALA A 168 8.20 3.94 -17.61
CA ALA A 168 7.40 2.80 -18.03
C ALA A 168 8.25 1.57 -18.44
N GLY A 169 7.95 0.44 -17.83
CA GLY A 169 8.63 -0.85 -18.01
C GLY A 169 9.75 -1.14 -17.02
N ALA A 170 10.16 -0.21 -16.15
CA ALA A 170 11.18 -0.46 -15.12
C ALA A 170 10.59 -1.14 -13.88
N LEU A 171 11.32 -2.11 -13.33
CA LEU A 171 11.03 -2.77 -12.05
C LEU A 171 12.18 -2.46 -11.09
N GLY A 172 11.86 -1.91 -9.92
CA GLY A 172 12.82 -1.72 -8.81
C GLY A 172 14.03 -0.85 -9.13
N VAL A 173 13.98 -0.02 -10.19
CA VAL A 173 15.08 0.89 -10.54
C VAL A 173 14.59 2.31 -10.77
N ASP A 174 15.45 3.28 -10.44
CA ASP A 174 15.24 4.69 -10.73
C ASP A 174 15.42 5.02 -12.23
N ILE A 175 15.27 6.30 -12.59
CA ILE A 175 15.45 6.73 -13.99
C ILE A 175 16.88 6.52 -14.54
N PHE A 176 17.87 6.33 -13.67
CA PHE A 176 19.27 5.99 -13.99
C PHE A 176 19.54 4.49 -13.93
N GLU A 177 18.47 3.68 -13.94
CA GLU A 177 18.53 2.22 -13.81
C GLU A 177 19.33 1.76 -12.59
N GLN A 178 19.40 2.59 -11.54
CA GLN A 178 19.99 2.21 -10.26
C GLN A 178 18.93 1.50 -9.41
N PRO A 179 19.26 0.36 -8.79
CA PRO A 179 18.35 -0.31 -7.85
C PRO A 179 17.88 0.64 -6.76
N VAL A 180 16.58 0.60 -6.46
CA VAL A 180 15.95 1.29 -5.34
C VAL A 180 15.42 0.27 -4.35
N GLU A 181 15.64 0.52 -3.05
CA GLU A 181 15.19 -0.36 -1.98
C GLU A 181 13.66 -0.48 -1.97
N THR A 182 13.15 -1.71 -1.92
CA THR A 182 11.71 -1.97 -1.83
C THR A 182 11.24 -2.19 -0.38
N ILE A 183 9.92 -2.13 -0.17
CA ILE A 183 9.28 -2.46 1.11
C ILE A 183 9.56 -3.91 1.50
N LEU A 184 9.60 -4.83 0.53
CA LEU A 184 9.91 -6.23 0.77
C LEU A 184 11.35 -6.38 1.26
N GLU A 185 12.31 -5.73 0.60
CA GLU A 185 13.70 -5.73 1.04
C GLU A 185 13.86 -5.08 2.41
N THR A 186 13.09 -4.02 2.69
CA THR A 186 13.04 -3.38 4.01
C THR A 186 12.52 -4.36 5.07
N ALA A 187 11.39 -5.05 4.82
CA ALA A 187 10.84 -6.04 5.75
C ALA A 187 11.85 -7.17 6.02
N LYS A 188 12.48 -7.68 4.97
CA LYS A 188 13.51 -8.71 5.08
C LYS A 188 14.74 -8.25 5.87
N ALA A 189 15.15 -6.99 5.71
CA ALA A 189 16.25 -6.41 6.50
C ALA A 189 15.91 -6.28 7.99
N GLU A 190 14.63 -6.08 8.31
CA GLU A 190 14.09 -6.08 9.68
C GLU A 190 13.81 -7.48 10.24
N GLY A 191 14.19 -8.55 9.51
CA GLY A 191 14.06 -9.93 9.95
C GLY A 191 12.69 -10.57 9.69
N LYS A 192 11.74 -9.82 9.09
CA LYS A 192 10.39 -10.30 8.81
C LYS A 192 10.36 -11.21 7.59
N ALA A 193 9.46 -12.19 7.61
CA ALA A 193 9.12 -13.02 6.45
C ALA A 193 8.49 -12.19 5.33
N THR A 194 8.68 -12.63 4.08
CA THR A 194 8.28 -11.87 2.90
C THR A 194 7.60 -12.74 1.85
N GLY A 195 6.52 -12.22 1.24
CA GLY A 195 5.75 -12.95 0.24
C GLY A 195 5.23 -12.12 -0.93
N THR A 196 5.20 -12.72 -2.11
CA THR A 196 4.55 -12.19 -3.33
C THR A 196 3.57 -13.22 -3.89
N VAL A 197 2.31 -12.82 -4.08
CA VAL A 197 1.21 -13.68 -4.54
C VAL A 197 0.50 -13.01 -5.72
N SER A 198 0.18 -13.74 -6.78
CA SER A 198 -0.51 -13.17 -7.94
C SER A 198 -1.37 -14.19 -8.70
N SER A 199 -2.50 -13.73 -9.25
CA SER A 199 -3.32 -14.54 -10.16
C SER A 199 -2.75 -14.67 -11.59
N VAL A 200 -1.72 -13.88 -11.93
CA VAL A 200 -1.01 -13.91 -13.23
C VAL A 200 0.42 -14.47 -13.04
N PRO A 201 1.27 -14.59 -14.08
CA PRO A 201 2.62 -15.11 -13.92
C PRO A 201 3.42 -14.44 -12.82
N PHE A 202 4.09 -15.22 -11.97
CA PHE A 202 4.86 -14.70 -10.82
C PHE A 202 5.95 -13.68 -11.23
N SER A 203 6.47 -13.81 -12.46
CA SER A 203 7.48 -12.90 -13.05
C SER A 203 6.87 -11.71 -13.79
N HIS A 204 5.54 -11.53 -13.73
CA HIS A 204 4.86 -10.35 -14.25
C HIS A 204 5.18 -9.10 -13.40
N ALA A 205 4.83 -7.90 -13.88
CA ALA A 205 5.38 -6.67 -13.31
C ALA A 205 5.02 -6.42 -11.85
N THR A 206 3.74 -6.42 -11.50
CA THR A 206 3.30 -6.12 -10.13
C THR A 206 3.86 -7.10 -9.08
N PRO A 207 3.84 -8.45 -9.28
CA PRO A 207 4.40 -9.38 -8.30
C PRO A 207 5.93 -9.37 -8.30
N ALA A 208 6.58 -9.00 -9.41
CA ALA A 208 8.04 -8.89 -9.49
C ALA A 208 8.59 -7.55 -8.99
N ALA A 209 7.80 -6.48 -9.02
CA ALA A 209 8.22 -5.13 -8.63
C ALA A 209 8.78 -5.02 -7.20
N PRO A 210 8.26 -5.72 -6.17
CA PRO A 210 8.89 -5.70 -4.85
C PRO A 210 10.18 -6.53 -4.77
N ALA A 211 10.51 -7.37 -5.77
CA ALA A 211 11.57 -8.37 -5.67
C ALA A 211 12.52 -8.46 -6.89
N SER A 212 12.56 -7.44 -7.74
CA SER A 212 13.47 -7.40 -8.89
C SER A 212 13.83 -5.97 -9.29
N HIS A 213 15.03 -5.81 -9.83
CA HIS A 213 15.67 -4.55 -10.24
C HIS A 213 16.14 -4.67 -11.69
N VAL A 214 15.21 -4.50 -12.63
CA VAL A 214 15.50 -4.53 -14.07
C VAL A 214 14.95 -3.29 -14.77
N ASN A 215 15.72 -2.76 -15.72
CA ASN A 215 15.28 -1.63 -16.56
C ASN A 215 14.18 -2.00 -17.57
N ASN A 216 13.80 -3.29 -17.65
CA ASN A 216 12.74 -3.77 -18.51
C ASN A 216 12.06 -5.04 -17.96
N ARG A 217 10.77 -4.95 -17.63
CA ARG A 217 9.90 -6.06 -17.21
C ARG A 217 9.83 -7.25 -18.18
N GLY A 218 10.25 -7.07 -19.43
CA GLY A 218 10.28 -8.14 -20.44
C GLY A 218 11.47 -9.11 -20.30
N LYS A 219 12.42 -8.83 -19.42
CA LYS A 219 13.56 -9.70 -19.11
C LYS A 219 13.15 -10.80 -18.13
N LEU A 220 12.23 -11.66 -18.53
CA LEU A 220 11.53 -12.59 -17.63
C LEU A 220 12.46 -13.61 -16.96
N ASP A 221 13.17 -14.42 -17.73
CA ASP A 221 14.12 -15.40 -17.21
C ASP A 221 15.18 -15.72 -18.27
N ASP A 222 16.46 -15.62 -17.92
CA ASP A 222 17.60 -15.97 -18.76
C ASP A 222 18.20 -17.36 -18.42
N GLY A 223 17.61 -18.06 -17.46
CA GLY A 223 17.99 -19.41 -17.05
C GLY A 223 19.06 -19.42 -15.97
N ILE A 224 19.49 -20.64 -15.60
CA ILE A 224 20.44 -20.82 -14.50
C ILE A 224 21.79 -20.18 -14.87
N PRO A 225 22.37 -19.33 -14.01
CA PRO A 225 23.69 -18.74 -14.25
C PRO A 225 24.79 -19.80 -14.47
N GLU A 226 25.72 -19.51 -15.37
CA GLU A 226 26.85 -20.41 -15.66
C GLU A 226 27.70 -20.63 -14.40
N GLY A 227 27.95 -21.89 -14.03
CA GLY A 227 28.74 -22.26 -12.85
C GLY A 227 27.92 -22.44 -11.56
N ALA A 228 26.65 -22.03 -11.53
CA ALA A 228 25.82 -22.09 -10.32
C ALA A 228 25.59 -23.53 -9.82
N LEU A 229 25.28 -24.46 -10.72
CA LEU A 229 25.08 -25.88 -10.36
C LEU A 229 26.40 -26.58 -10.00
N GLU A 230 27.54 -26.07 -10.46
CA GLU A 230 28.86 -26.59 -10.13
C GLU A 230 29.39 -26.07 -8.77
N GLY A 231 28.67 -25.14 -8.13
CA GLY A 231 29.12 -24.45 -6.93
C GLY A 231 30.32 -23.53 -7.17
N GLU A 232 30.47 -23.06 -8.41
CA GLU A 232 31.44 -22.02 -8.77
C GLU A 232 30.91 -20.63 -8.41
N GLU A 233 31.78 -19.63 -8.36
CA GLU A 233 31.37 -18.24 -8.20
C GLU A 233 30.67 -17.78 -9.49
N PHE A 234 29.45 -17.26 -9.38
CA PHE A 234 28.63 -16.80 -10.49
C PHE A 234 28.08 -15.39 -10.22
N GLU A 235 27.71 -14.70 -11.28
CA GLU A 235 26.95 -13.45 -11.23
C GLU A 235 25.49 -13.78 -11.55
N VAL A 236 24.55 -13.21 -10.79
CA VAL A 236 23.12 -13.36 -11.10
C VAL A 236 22.83 -12.60 -12.39
N GLY A 237 22.01 -13.22 -13.25
CA GLY A 237 21.60 -12.64 -14.52
C GLY A 237 20.78 -11.37 -14.37
N ASP A 238 20.72 -10.56 -15.43
CA ASP A 238 19.86 -9.37 -15.51
C ASP A 238 18.45 -9.78 -15.96
N SER A 239 17.80 -10.62 -15.16
CA SER A 239 16.45 -11.11 -15.40
C SER A 239 15.61 -11.14 -14.12
N VAL A 240 14.31 -10.92 -14.28
CA VAL A 240 13.33 -10.86 -13.20
C VAL A 240 13.39 -12.12 -12.34
N THR A 241 13.25 -13.28 -12.97
CA THR A 241 13.19 -14.57 -12.27
C THR A 241 14.49 -14.87 -11.53
N GLN A 242 15.66 -14.64 -12.14
CA GLN A 242 16.93 -14.96 -11.47
C GLN A 242 17.20 -14.02 -10.30
N GLN A 243 16.87 -12.72 -10.40
CA GLN A 243 16.98 -11.79 -9.27
C GLN A 243 16.02 -12.16 -8.14
N MET A 244 14.75 -12.47 -8.45
CA MET A 244 13.78 -12.93 -7.45
C MET A 244 14.27 -14.18 -6.72
N LEU A 245 14.82 -15.17 -7.42
CA LEU A 245 15.18 -16.46 -6.84
C LEU A 245 16.59 -16.55 -6.24
N LEU A 246 17.53 -15.68 -6.63
CA LEU A 246 18.93 -15.71 -6.18
C LEU A 246 19.38 -14.46 -5.41
N GLU A 247 18.77 -13.29 -5.64
CA GLU A 247 19.16 -12.04 -4.95
C GLU A 247 18.17 -11.69 -3.84
N THR A 248 16.95 -11.30 -4.19
CA THR A 248 15.96 -10.85 -3.20
C THR A 248 15.45 -12.02 -2.37
N GLN A 249 15.18 -13.16 -3.01
CA GLN A 249 14.73 -14.41 -2.40
C GLN A 249 13.57 -14.27 -1.39
N PRO A 250 12.37 -13.79 -1.78
CA PRO A 250 11.20 -13.80 -0.90
C PRO A 250 10.95 -15.18 -0.29
N ASP A 251 10.48 -15.26 0.94
CA ASP A 251 10.23 -16.56 1.60
C ASP A 251 9.07 -17.30 0.94
N LEU A 252 8.15 -16.56 0.32
CA LEU A 252 7.00 -17.10 -0.40
C LEU A 252 6.82 -16.45 -1.78
N ILE A 253 6.70 -17.27 -2.83
CA ILE A 253 6.34 -16.84 -4.19
C ILE A 253 5.21 -17.74 -4.67
N LEU A 254 4.02 -17.18 -4.94
CA LEU A 254 2.89 -17.91 -5.50
C LEU A 254 2.35 -17.19 -6.73
N GLY A 255 2.17 -17.90 -7.83
CA GLY A 255 1.43 -17.34 -8.95
C GLY A 255 1.36 -18.21 -10.17
N GLY A 256 0.90 -17.61 -11.26
CA GLY A 256 0.78 -18.25 -12.57
C GLY A 256 2.12 -18.48 -13.27
N GLY A 257 2.06 -18.77 -14.56
CA GLY A 257 3.23 -18.83 -15.46
C GLY A 257 3.74 -20.25 -15.73
N HIS A 258 3.01 -21.28 -15.31
CA HIS A 258 3.42 -22.66 -15.51
C HIS A 258 3.64 -23.01 -16.99
N PRO A 259 4.69 -23.78 -17.35
CA PRO A 259 4.99 -24.15 -18.75
C PRO A 259 3.95 -25.03 -19.45
N LEU A 260 2.85 -25.40 -18.79
CA LEU A 260 1.75 -26.15 -19.42
C LEU A 260 0.75 -25.19 -20.10
N ASP A 261 1.08 -23.91 -20.23
CA ASP A 261 0.26 -22.93 -20.95
C ASP A 261 0.43 -23.03 -22.48
N TYR A 262 -0.38 -23.89 -23.10
CA TYR A 262 -0.45 -24.05 -24.55
C TYR A 262 -1.29 -22.97 -25.20
N ASN A 263 -0.87 -22.45 -26.35
CA ASN A 263 -1.73 -21.60 -27.16
C ASN A 263 -2.94 -22.41 -27.66
N ASN A 264 -4.16 -21.98 -27.33
CA ASN A 264 -5.43 -22.67 -27.63
C ASN A 264 -5.82 -22.68 -29.14
N THR A 265 -4.95 -22.16 -30.01
CA THR A 265 -5.13 -22.11 -31.46
C THR A 265 -5.08 -23.47 -32.19
N ASP A 266 -4.68 -24.57 -31.55
CA ASP A 266 -4.72 -25.90 -32.16
C ASP A 266 -5.12 -27.00 -31.15
N SER A 267 -6.29 -27.61 -31.34
CA SER A 267 -6.91 -28.61 -30.46
C SER A 267 -6.24 -29.99 -30.48
N GLU A 268 -5.09 -30.15 -31.14
CA GLU A 268 -4.35 -31.42 -31.25
C GLU A 268 -3.04 -31.45 -30.43
N ILE A 269 -2.69 -30.38 -29.70
CA ILE A 269 -1.43 -30.30 -28.96
C ILE A 269 -1.63 -30.77 -27.51
N GLY A 270 -1.22 -32.02 -27.24
CA GLY A 270 -0.90 -32.46 -25.88
C GLY A 270 0.60 -32.73 -25.77
N GLY A 271 1.33 -31.98 -24.93
CA GLY A 271 2.68 -32.36 -24.47
C GLY A 271 3.88 -31.45 -24.80
N GLU A 272 3.71 -30.31 -25.48
CA GLU A 272 4.75 -29.26 -25.68
C GLU A 272 4.77 -28.15 -24.60
N LEU A 273 5.81 -28.10 -23.77
CA LEU A 273 5.93 -27.04 -22.76
C LEU A 273 6.23 -25.66 -23.38
N ASN A 274 5.67 -24.60 -22.78
CA ASN A 274 5.86 -23.20 -23.12
C ASN A 274 6.61 -22.46 -22.00
N PHE A 275 7.93 -22.33 -22.15
CA PHE A 275 8.82 -21.70 -21.18
C PHE A 275 8.88 -20.16 -21.31
N ARG A 276 7.72 -19.50 -21.46
CA ARG A 276 7.66 -18.05 -21.64
C ARG A 276 8.00 -17.27 -20.37
N PHE A 277 7.48 -17.71 -19.22
CA PHE A 277 7.55 -16.97 -17.96
C PHE A 277 8.61 -17.50 -16.99
N ILE A 278 9.12 -18.70 -17.26
CA ILE A 278 10.20 -19.37 -16.56
C ILE A 278 11.00 -20.17 -17.59
N ALA A 279 12.32 -20.05 -17.57
CA ALA A 279 13.20 -20.76 -18.48
C ALA A 279 13.19 -22.26 -18.19
N GLU A 280 13.40 -23.07 -19.24
CA GLU A 280 13.41 -24.54 -19.13
C GLU A 280 14.39 -25.02 -18.05
N SER A 281 15.61 -24.47 -18.00
CA SER A 281 16.59 -24.85 -16.98
C SER A 281 16.12 -24.54 -15.56
N THR A 282 15.50 -23.37 -15.35
CA THR A 282 15.03 -22.92 -14.04
C THR A 282 13.90 -23.82 -13.55
N TYR A 283 12.91 -24.08 -14.42
CA TYR A 283 11.81 -24.98 -14.13
C TYR A 283 12.29 -26.41 -13.86
N GLU A 284 13.20 -26.94 -14.68
CA GLU A 284 13.76 -28.28 -14.47
C GLU A 284 14.50 -28.40 -13.15
N GLU A 285 15.23 -27.37 -12.71
CA GLU A 285 15.93 -27.39 -11.42
C GLU A 285 14.96 -27.42 -10.23
N LEU A 286 13.92 -26.60 -10.25
CA LEU A 286 12.87 -26.57 -9.22
C LEU A 286 12.07 -27.88 -9.20
N SER A 287 11.57 -28.31 -10.35
CA SER A 287 10.71 -29.51 -10.45
C SER A 287 11.45 -30.82 -10.18
N ASN A 288 12.74 -30.93 -10.52
CA ASN A 288 13.52 -32.13 -10.22
C ASN A 288 14.02 -32.19 -8.76
N ASN A 289 14.11 -31.05 -8.07
CA ASN A 289 14.57 -30.96 -6.69
C ASN A 289 13.59 -30.13 -5.84
N PRO A 290 12.34 -30.60 -5.63
CA PRO A 290 11.27 -29.78 -5.08
C PRO A 290 11.30 -29.60 -3.57
N ASP A 291 12.12 -30.35 -2.83
CA ASP A 291 12.08 -30.40 -1.36
C ASP A 291 13.06 -29.41 -0.70
N GLY A 292 13.23 -28.20 -1.23
CA GLY A 292 14.16 -27.18 -0.70
C GLY A 292 15.64 -27.40 -1.05
N ASP A 293 16.00 -28.55 -1.65
CA ASP A 293 17.37 -28.92 -2.01
C ASP A 293 17.82 -28.37 -3.39
N ASN A 294 16.98 -27.63 -4.10
CA ASN A 294 17.35 -26.96 -5.36
C ASN A 294 18.33 -25.80 -5.14
N LEU A 295 18.93 -25.33 -6.23
CA LEU A 295 19.81 -24.15 -6.28
C LEU A 295 19.25 -22.93 -5.54
N TYR A 296 17.93 -22.74 -5.56
CA TYR A 296 17.24 -21.55 -5.05
C TYR A 296 16.80 -21.68 -3.60
N GLY A 297 16.81 -22.90 -3.03
CA GLY A 297 16.40 -23.17 -1.64
C GLY A 297 14.89 -23.19 -1.40
N TYR A 298 14.07 -23.39 -2.43
CA TYR A 298 12.60 -23.36 -2.29
C TYR A 298 11.98 -24.76 -2.20
N ASN A 299 11.00 -24.93 -1.33
CA ASN A 299 10.04 -26.01 -1.45
C ASN A 299 9.13 -25.69 -2.64
N PHE A 300 9.24 -26.45 -3.72
CA PHE A 300 8.55 -26.19 -4.98
C PHE A 300 7.27 -27.00 -5.09
N LEU A 301 6.16 -26.30 -5.28
CA LEU A 301 4.85 -26.84 -5.61
C LEU A 301 4.45 -26.34 -6.98
N GLU A 302 3.68 -27.15 -7.70
CA GLU A 302 3.14 -26.76 -9.00
C GLU A 302 1.73 -27.33 -9.18
N ARG A 303 1.03 -26.84 -10.21
CA ARG A 303 -0.30 -27.31 -10.59
C ARG A 303 -0.39 -28.85 -10.60
N ASN A 304 -1.26 -29.40 -9.75
CA ASN A 304 -1.47 -30.85 -9.56
C ASN A 304 -2.82 -31.11 -8.89
N PRO A 305 -3.43 -32.31 -9.03
CA PRO A 305 -4.71 -32.59 -8.40
C PRO A 305 -4.74 -32.29 -6.89
N ASN A 306 -5.77 -31.59 -6.42
CA ASN A 306 -5.89 -31.03 -5.06
C ASN A 306 -4.81 -29.97 -4.75
N ALA A 307 -4.52 -29.08 -5.70
CA ALA A 307 -3.44 -28.09 -5.57
C ALA A 307 -3.61 -27.20 -4.33
N ALA A 308 -4.83 -26.68 -4.09
CA ALA A 308 -5.13 -25.81 -2.96
C ALA A 308 -4.88 -26.51 -1.61
N GLN A 309 -5.33 -27.76 -1.47
CA GLN A 309 -5.10 -28.54 -0.27
C GLN A 309 -3.60 -28.83 -0.06
N THR A 310 -2.90 -29.20 -1.13
CA THR A 310 -1.46 -29.49 -1.07
C THR A 310 -0.67 -28.25 -0.65
N LEU A 311 -1.05 -27.08 -1.17
CA LEU A 311 -0.45 -25.80 -0.82
C LEU A 311 -0.67 -25.47 0.67
N LEU A 312 -1.90 -25.61 1.16
CA LEU A 312 -2.21 -25.36 2.56
C LEU A 312 -1.46 -26.33 3.50
N GLU A 313 -1.42 -27.63 3.17
CA GLU A 313 -0.67 -28.62 3.97
C GLU A 313 0.83 -28.31 4.03
N ALA A 314 1.41 -27.79 2.95
CA ALA A 314 2.80 -27.33 2.93
C ALA A 314 2.98 -26.07 3.79
N ALA A 315 2.08 -25.08 3.66
CA ALA A 315 2.10 -23.86 4.46
C ALA A 315 2.01 -24.14 5.97
N GLU A 316 1.18 -25.10 6.39
CA GLU A 316 1.07 -25.54 7.79
C GLU A 316 2.31 -26.29 8.32
N THR A 317 3.17 -26.80 7.43
CA THR A 317 4.30 -27.67 7.79
C THR A 317 5.64 -26.96 7.74
N LEU A 318 5.82 -26.08 6.75
CA LEU A 318 7.04 -25.30 6.54
C LEU A 318 7.03 -24.05 7.42
N ASN A 319 8.21 -23.58 7.79
CA ASN A 319 8.35 -22.43 8.68
C ASN A 319 9.45 -21.45 8.20
N PRO A 320 9.13 -20.20 7.85
CA PRO A 320 10.12 -19.22 7.41
C PRO A 320 11.19 -18.91 8.47
N GLU A 321 10.88 -19.00 9.77
CA GLU A 321 11.85 -18.86 10.87
C GLU A 321 12.97 -19.91 10.84
N ASP A 322 12.65 -21.11 10.36
CA ASP A 322 13.61 -22.20 10.21
C ASP A 322 14.42 -22.06 8.90
N GLY A 323 14.14 -21.03 8.10
CA GLY A 323 14.74 -20.75 6.80
C GLY A 323 14.07 -21.50 5.64
N ASP A 324 12.91 -22.12 5.86
CA ASP A 324 12.12 -22.72 4.78
C ASP A 324 11.59 -21.63 3.85
N ARG A 325 11.52 -21.94 2.56
CA ARG A 325 10.86 -21.10 1.56
C ARG A 325 9.89 -21.91 0.72
N LEU A 326 8.87 -21.25 0.17
CA LEU A 326 7.80 -21.88 -0.59
C LEU A 326 7.61 -21.19 -1.94
N PHE A 327 7.70 -21.96 -3.03
CA PHE A 327 7.42 -21.49 -4.39
C PHE A 327 6.32 -22.35 -5.02
N GLY A 328 5.15 -21.77 -5.23
CA GLY A 328 4.02 -22.35 -5.97
C GLY A 328 3.91 -21.81 -7.39
N LEU A 329 4.02 -22.68 -8.41
CA LEU A 329 3.88 -22.34 -9.82
C LEU A 329 2.61 -22.97 -10.44
N TYR A 330 1.63 -22.14 -10.72
CA TYR A 330 0.30 -22.52 -11.19
C TYR A 330 0.00 -21.93 -12.58
N GLY A 331 -1.21 -22.15 -13.08
CA GLY A 331 -1.70 -21.60 -14.33
C GLY A 331 -2.62 -22.57 -15.08
N ALA A 332 -3.75 -22.04 -15.55
CA ALA A 332 -4.69 -22.73 -16.40
C ALA A 332 -4.14 -22.85 -17.83
N ARG A 333 -4.34 -24.01 -18.45
CA ARG A 333 -3.87 -24.24 -19.83
C ARG A 333 -4.70 -23.44 -20.82
N GLY A 334 -4.06 -22.71 -21.75
CA GLY A 334 -4.77 -21.93 -22.76
C GLY A 334 -5.10 -20.51 -22.35
N GLN A 335 -4.56 -20.06 -21.22
CA GLN A 335 -4.95 -18.82 -20.56
C GLN A 335 -3.75 -17.93 -20.22
N ASN A 336 -2.73 -17.97 -21.08
CA ASN A 336 -1.64 -17.00 -21.10
C ASN A 336 -0.80 -16.98 -19.79
N GLY A 337 -0.83 -18.07 -19.04
CA GLY A 337 -0.12 -18.27 -17.78
C GLY A 337 -0.96 -17.99 -16.53
N ASN A 338 -2.20 -17.52 -16.66
CA ASN A 338 -2.99 -17.06 -15.53
C ASN A 338 -3.69 -18.21 -14.80
N LEU A 339 -4.11 -17.98 -13.55
CA LEU A 339 -5.00 -18.88 -12.81
C LEU A 339 -6.37 -19.01 -13.49
N PRO A 340 -7.14 -20.09 -13.28
CA PRO A 340 -8.49 -20.24 -13.84
C PRO A 340 -9.38 -18.99 -13.61
N LEU A 341 -9.92 -18.41 -14.69
CA LEU A 341 -10.74 -17.19 -14.59
C LEU A 341 -12.09 -17.47 -13.93
N VAL A 342 -12.48 -16.57 -13.03
CA VAL A 342 -13.83 -16.45 -12.49
C VAL A 342 -14.67 -15.55 -13.41
N THR A 343 -15.95 -15.86 -13.58
CA THR A 343 -16.93 -15.08 -14.35
C THR A 343 -17.90 -14.32 -13.43
N ALA A 344 -18.76 -13.47 -14.00
CA ALA A 344 -19.78 -12.74 -13.24
C ALA A 344 -20.79 -13.67 -12.55
N ASP A 345 -20.97 -14.88 -13.07
CA ASP A 345 -21.87 -15.90 -12.50
C ASP A 345 -21.22 -16.69 -11.35
N ASN A 346 -20.02 -16.27 -10.90
CA ASN A 346 -19.20 -16.95 -9.89
C ASN A 346 -18.90 -18.41 -10.26
N ASP A 347 -18.55 -18.62 -11.53
CA ASP A 347 -18.09 -19.91 -12.03
C ASP A 347 -16.80 -19.77 -12.85
N PHE A 348 -16.24 -20.90 -13.27
CA PHE A 348 -14.99 -20.98 -14.02
C PHE A 348 -15.23 -21.22 -15.51
N SER A 349 -16.42 -20.87 -16.02
CA SER A 349 -16.85 -21.27 -17.37
C SER A 349 -15.94 -20.75 -18.48
N ASN A 350 -15.26 -19.62 -18.29
CA ASN A 350 -14.30 -19.04 -19.25
C ASN A 350 -12.87 -19.59 -19.14
N THR A 351 -12.60 -20.53 -18.23
CA THR A 351 -11.26 -21.11 -18.05
C THR A 351 -10.74 -21.75 -19.34
N GLY A 352 -9.49 -21.43 -19.68
CA GLY A 352 -8.76 -21.95 -20.85
C GLY A 352 -9.06 -21.25 -22.19
N LEU A 353 -9.77 -20.11 -22.14
CA LEU A 353 -9.95 -19.20 -23.27
C LEU A 353 -8.88 -18.09 -23.24
N ASN A 354 -8.57 -17.53 -24.41
CA ASN A 354 -7.58 -16.45 -24.52
C ASN A 354 -8.14 -15.12 -24.01
N THR A 355 -7.41 -14.49 -23.08
CA THR A 355 -7.75 -13.23 -22.39
C THR A 355 -7.55 -11.94 -23.21
N PHE A 356 -7.17 -12.03 -24.48
CA PHE A 356 -6.99 -10.88 -25.39
C PHE A 356 -7.75 -11.04 -26.72
N SER A 357 -8.75 -11.93 -26.73
CA SER A 357 -9.42 -12.35 -27.96
C SER A 357 -10.70 -11.60 -28.24
N HIS A 358 -11.42 -11.12 -27.22
CA HIS A 358 -12.71 -10.49 -27.39
C HIS A 358 -12.60 -9.13 -28.09
N ARG A 359 -11.93 -8.14 -27.49
CA ARG A 359 -11.82 -6.79 -28.07
C ARG A 359 -11.16 -6.85 -29.44
N SER A 360 -10.04 -7.57 -29.54
CA SER A 360 -9.28 -7.69 -30.78
C SER A 360 -10.11 -8.28 -31.94
N SER A 361 -11.00 -9.24 -31.63
CA SER A 361 -11.93 -9.79 -32.61
C SER A 361 -13.05 -8.81 -32.95
N GLN A 362 -13.66 -8.15 -31.97
CA GLN A 362 -14.77 -7.22 -32.22
C GLN A 362 -14.35 -6.05 -33.11
N ILE A 363 -13.21 -5.40 -32.81
CA ILE A 363 -12.71 -4.26 -33.60
C ILE A 363 -12.27 -4.66 -35.01
N SER A 364 -11.93 -5.94 -35.23
CA SER A 364 -11.53 -6.46 -36.54
C SER A 364 -12.67 -7.14 -37.31
N GLY A 365 -13.86 -7.25 -36.71
CA GLY A 365 -15.02 -7.95 -37.26
C GLY A 365 -14.90 -9.48 -37.26
N GLY A 366 -14.06 -10.02 -36.38
CA GLY A 366 -13.86 -11.44 -36.11
C GLY A 366 -14.82 -12.02 -35.07
N THR A 367 -14.57 -13.27 -34.67
CA THR A 367 -15.28 -13.93 -33.56
C THR A 367 -14.30 -14.12 -32.41
N PRO A 368 -14.68 -13.75 -31.17
CA PRO A 368 -13.90 -14.04 -29.97
C PRO A 368 -13.49 -15.51 -29.88
N ASP A 369 -12.41 -15.78 -29.15
CA ASP A 369 -11.96 -17.15 -28.98
C ASP A 369 -13.00 -17.99 -28.22
N SER A 370 -13.15 -19.23 -28.67
CA SER A 370 -14.05 -20.21 -28.07
C SER A 370 -13.39 -21.58 -27.95
N ASN A 371 -12.08 -21.67 -28.24
CA ASN A 371 -11.35 -22.93 -28.26
C ASN A 371 -10.62 -23.12 -26.94
N ARG A 372 -10.63 -24.36 -26.45
CA ARG A 372 -9.85 -24.79 -25.29
C ARG A 372 -8.87 -25.88 -25.71
N PRO A 373 -7.71 -26.01 -25.04
CA PRO A 373 -6.76 -27.08 -25.30
C PRO A 373 -7.24 -28.42 -24.69
N LEU A 374 -8.36 -28.93 -25.20
CA LEU A 374 -8.96 -30.20 -24.75
C LEU A 374 -8.10 -31.39 -25.17
N THR A 375 -7.94 -32.35 -24.27
CA THR A 375 -7.37 -33.66 -24.63
C THR A 375 -8.37 -34.52 -25.40
N ALA A 376 -7.89 -35.54 -26.11
CA ALA A 376 -8.73 -36.36 -26.98
C ALA A 376 -9.86 -37.09 -26.22
N GLY A 377 -11.10 -36.62 -26.40
CA GLY A 377 -12.30 -37.17 -25.78
C GLY A 377 -12.71 -36.51 -24.46
N GLU A 378 -11.97 -35.49 -24.01
CA GLU A 378 -12.32 -34.64 -22.86
C GLU A 378 -13.46 -33.69 -23.21
N THR A 379 -14.40 -33.51 -22.28
CA THR A 379 -15.45 -32.49 -22.42
C THR A 379 -14.98 -31.15 -21.86
N VAL A 380 -15.69 -30.06 -22.18
CA VAL A 380 -15.39 -28.74 -21.60
C VAL A 380 -15.58 -28.74 -20.09
N GLU A 381 -16.60 -29.43 -19.59
CA GLU A 381 -16.86 -29.60 -18.15
C GLU A 381 -15.70 -30.35 -17.47
N ASP A 382 -15.28 -31.50 -18.01
CA ASP A 382 -14.12 -32.25 -17.47
C ASP A 382 -12.84 -31.40 -17.47
N PHE A 383 -12.65 -30.55 -18.49
CA PHE A 383 -11.50 -29.67 -18.58
C PHE A 383 -11.51 -28.60 -17.49
N ILE A 384 -12.64 -27.91 -17.30
CA ILE A 384 -12.78 -26.85 -16.30
C ILE A 384 -12.61 -27.44 -14.89
N ASP A 385 -13.27 -28.56 -14.60
CA ASP A 385 -13.15 -29.25 -13.32
C ASP A 385 -11.70 -29.63 -13.00
N ARG A 386 -10.96 -30.13 -14.01
CA ARG A 386 -9.55 -30.48 -13.83
C ARG A 386 -8.65 -29.24 -13.69
N GLU A 387 -8.84 -28.18 -14.48
CA GLU A 387 -8.05 -26.96 -14.29
C GLU A 387 -8.32 -26.33 -12.92
N ARG A 388 -9.55 -26.39 -12.39
CA ARG A 388 -9.84 -25.90 -11.05
C ARG A 388 -9.27 -26.79 -9.94
N ASP A 389 -9.30 -28.11 -10.08
CA ASP A 389 -8.67 -29.03 -9.11
C ASP A 389 -7.13 -28.90 -9.10
N GLU A 390 -6.55 -28.62 -10.27
CA GLU A 390 -5.09 -28.51 -10.45
C GLU A 390 -4.53 -27.13 -10.11
N ASN A 391 -5.35 -26.12 -9.80
CA ASN A 391 -4.89 -24.77 -9.48
C ASN A 391 -5.66 -24.17 -8.28
N PRO A 392 -4.99 -23.54 -7.31
CA PRO A 392 -5.67 -22.76 -6.28
C PRO A 392 -6.31 -21.48 -6.85
N THR A 393 -7.30 -20.92 -6.15
CA THR A 393 -7.76 -19.53 -6.37
C THR A 393 -6.81 -18.53 -5.70
N LEU A 394 -6.96 -17.23 -5.99
CA LEU A 394 -6.18 -16.20 -5.31
C LEU A 394 -6.46 -16.17 -3.80
N ALA A 395 -7.73 -16.34 -3.40
CA ALA A 395 -8.10 -16.43 -2.00
C ALA A 395 -7.45 -17.65 -1.30
N GLU A 396 -7.42 -18.82 -1.96
CA GLU A 396 -6.76 -20.02 -1.42
C GLU A 396 -5.24 -19.84 -1.28
N MET A 397 -4.59 -19.22 -2.27
CA MET A 397 -3.17 -18.86 -2.16
C MET A 397 -2.93 -17.86 -1.04
N THR A 398 -3.82 -16.89 -0.85
CA THR A 398 -3.72 -15.88 0.21
C THR A 398 -3.86 -16.53 1.59
N VAL A 399 -4.82 -17.42 1.79
CA VAL A 399 -4.97 -18.19 3.05
C VAL A 399 -3.69 -18.97 3.36
N ALA A 400 -3.14 -19.71 2.39
CA ALA A 400 -1.90 -20.44 2.61
C ALA A 400 -0.69 -19.52 2.86
N SER A 401 -0.67 -18.33 2.24
CA SER A 401 0.39 -17.35 2.46
C SER A 401 0.35 -16.79 3.88
N LEU A 402 -0.84 -16.44 4.36
CA LEU A 402 -1.04 -15.96 5.73
C LEU A 402 -0.70 -17.06 6.75
N GLU A 403 -1.06 -18.33 6.48
CA GLU A 403 -0.68 -19.46 7.33
C GLU A 403 0.85 -19.65 7.39
N PHE A 404 1.54 -19.61 6.24
CA PHE A 404 3.00 -19.81 6.18
C PHE A 404 3.76 -18.63 6.80
N LEU A 405 3.48 -17.39 6.38
CA LEU A 405 4.24 -16.20 6.77
C LEU A 405 3.99 -15.80 8.23
N SER A 406 2.81 -16.07 8.78
CA SER A 406 2.48 -15.72 10.17
C SER A 406 3.21 -16.54 11.23
N GLN A 407 3.90 -17.61 10.82
CA GLN A 407 4.76 -18.39 11.70
C GLN A 407 6.03 -17.63 12.10
N ASP A 408 6.38 -16.55 11.38
CA ASP A 408 7.44 -15.63 11.75
C ASP A 408 7.04 -14.77 12.96
N GLU A 409 7.86 -14.83 14.02
CA GLU A 409 7.58 -14.12 15.27
C GLU A 409 7.78 -12.60 15.12
N ASP A 410 8.70 -12.17 14.25
CA ASP A 410 8.96 -10.78 13.91
C ASP A 410 7.88 -10.21 12.98
N GLY A 411 7.09 -11.06 12.33
CA GLY A 411 5.96 -10.72 11.46
C GLY A 411 6.31 -10.77 9.98
N PHE A 412 5.46 -10.22 9.11
CA PHE A 412 5.68 -10.34 7.66
C PHE A 412 5.27 -9.14 6.82
N PHE A 413 5.81 -9.10 5.59
CA PHE A 413 5.27 -8.31 4.48
C PHE A 413 4.69 -9.24 3.40
N LEU A 414 3.46 -8.96 2.96
CA LEU A 414 2.78 -9.72 1.92
C LEU A 414 2.21 -8.79 0.85
N SER A 415 2.59 -9.03 -0.40
CA SER A 415 1.96 -8.45 -1.59
C SER A 415 1.06 -9.49 -2.25
N VAL A 416 -0.22 -9.16 -2.46
CA VAL A 416 -1.18 -9.99 -3.19
C VAL A 416 -1.72 -9.22 -4.39
N GLU A 417 -1.79 -9.85 -5.55
CA GLU A 417 -2.28 -9.22 -6.78
C GLU A 417 -3.41 -10.04 -7.42
N GLN A 418 -4.54 -9.38 -7.64
CA GLN A 418 -5.50 -9.79 -8.67
C GLN A 418 -5.04 -9.14 -9.98
N GLY A 419 -4.26 -9.89 -10.78
CA GLY A 419 -3.60 -9.37 -11.98
C GLY A 419 -4.39 -9.58 -13.27
N ASP A 420 -5.37 -10.49 -13.27
CA ASP A 420 -6.19 -10.76 -14.46
C ASP A 420 -7.05 -9.57 -14.84
N MET A 421 -7.38 -8.71 -13.86
CA MET A 421 -8.25 -7.54 -14.02
C MET A 421 -7.75 -6.63 -15.15
N ASP A 422 -6.47 -6.33 -15.21
CA ASP A 422 -5.86 -5.53 -16.28
C ASP A 422 -6.05 -6.17 -17.66
N TRP A 423 -5.88 -7.49 -17.73
CA TRP A 423 -5.94 -8.22 -19.00
C TRP A 423 -7.37 -8.27 -19.53
N VAL A 424 -8.35 -8.48 -18.65
CA VAL A 424 -9.78 -8.49 -19.02
C VAL A 424 -10.31 -7.09 -19.33
N LEU A 425 -9.72 -6.05 -18.74
CA LEU A 425 -9.97 -4.66 -19.10
C LEU A 425 -9.41 -4.30 -20.48
N HIS A 426 -8.18 -4.73 -20.79
CA HIS A 426 -7.64 -4.66 -22.14
C HIS A 426 -8.53 -5.38 -23.17
N ASP A 427 -9.18 -6.48 -22.77
CA ASP A 427 -10.07 -7.25 -23.62
C ASP A 427 -11.53 -6.74 -23.64
N ASN A 428 -11.83 -5.70 -22.85
CA ASN A 428 -13.16 -5.11 -22.73
C ASN A 428 -14.23 -6.19 -22.45
N ASN A 429 -13.94 -7.00 -21.42
CA ASN A 429 -14.70 -8.18 -21.04
C ASN A 429 -15.33 -7.98 -19.65
N MET A 430 -16.58 -7.52 -19.63
CA MET A 430 -17.34 -7.23 -18.41
C MET A 430 -17.61 -8.50 -17.57
N ASP A 431 -17.77 -9.65 -18.22
CA ASP A 431 -18.06 -10.91 -17.54
C ASP A 431 -16.88 -11.35 -16.68
N ASN A 432 -15.69 -11.39 -17.28
CA ASN A 432 -14.47 -11.70 -16.55
C ASN A 432 -14.10 -10.57 -15.59
N LEU A 433 -14.31 -9.29 -15.95
CA LEU A 433 -14.06 -8.16 -15.04
C LEU A 433 -14.81 -8.33 -13.72
N LEU A 434 -16.12 -8.60 -13.76
CA LEU A 434 -16.90 -8.81 -12.54
C LEU A 434 -16.42 -10.03 -11.77
N GLY A 435 -16.03 -11.10 -12.46
CA GLY A 435 -15.41 -12.28 -11.84
C GLY A 435 -14.08 -11.97 -11.14
N THR A 436 -13.22 -11.13 -11.71
CA THR A 436 -11.96 -10.69 -11.05
C THR A 436 -12.24 -9.91 -9.77
N PHE A 437 -13.33 -9.15 -9.70
CA PHE A 437 -13.75 -8.50 -8.45
C PHE A 437 -14.31 -9.47 -7.44
N ILE A 438 -14.99 -10.56 -7.85
CA ILE A 438 -15.40 -11.62 -6.91
C ILE A 438 -14.18 -12.24 -6.25
N ASP A 439 -13.15 -12.58 -7.04
CA ASP A 439 -11.90 -13.16 -6.55
C ASP A 439 -11.11 -12.19 -5.66
N LEU A 440 -11.05 -10.89 -6.03
CA LEU A 440 -10.45 -9.84 -5.19
C LEU A 440 -11.24 -9.63 -3.88
N ASP A 441 -12.57 -9.60 -3.94
CA ASP A 441 -13.44 -9.38 -2.79
C ASP A 441 -13.32 -10.53 -1.77
N GLU A 442 -13.30 -11.77 -2.24
CA GLU A 442 -13.04 -12.96 -1.42
C GLU A 442 -11.62 -12.92 -0.83
N THR A 443 -10.62 -12.53 -1.62
CA THR A 443 -9.22 -12.37 -1.16
C THR A 443 -9.10 -11.34 -0.03
N VAL A 444 -9.80 -10.20 -0.15
CA VAL A 444 -9.84 -9.21 0.94
C VAL A 444 -10.61 -9.75 2.14
N GLU A 445 -11.75 -10.41 1.93
CA GLU A 445 -12.56 -10.97 3.02
C GLU A 445 -11.77 -11.96 3.87
N VAL A 446 -11.06 -12.91 3.25
CA VAL A 446 -10.21 -13.87 3.99
C VAL A 446 -9.06 -13.18 4.71
N THR A 447 -8.52 -12.10 4.15
CA THR A 447 -7.45 -11.32 4.77
C THR A 447 -7.96 -10.56 6.00
N VAL A 448 -9.12 -9.89 5.89
CA VAL A 448 -9.75 -9.18 7.02
C VAL A 448 -10.09 -10.16 8.14
N ASN A 449 -10.69 -11.31 7.81
CA ASN A 449 -10.99 -12.34 8.80
C ASN A 449 -9.72 -12.84 9.50
N TRP A 450 -8.64 -13.07 8.75
CA TRP A 450 -7.36 -13.47 9.33
C TRP A 450 -6.80 -12.38 10.26
N ILE A 451 -6.87 -11.10 9.88
CA ILE A 451 -6.43 -9.98 10.73
C ILE A 451 -7.22 -9.95 12.04
N GLU A 452 -8.54 -10.07 11.98
CA GLU A 452 -9.40 -10.10 13.18
C GLU A 452 -9.06 -11.25 14.12
N GLU A 453 -8.60 -12.38 13.58
CA GLU A 453 -8.21 -13.57 14.34
C GLU A 453 -6.74 -13.55 14.81
N ASN A 454 -5.89 -12.67 14.25
CA ASN A 454 -4.42 -12.67 14.46
C ASN A 454 -3.89 -11.29 14.86
N GLY A 455 -4.26 -10.83 16.05
CA GLY A 455 -3.75 -9.58 16.64
C GLY A 455 -4.56 -8.32 16.30
N GLY A 456 -5.53 -8.43 15.38
CA GLY A 456 -6.42 -7.33 15.02
C GLY A 456 -5.70 -6.16 14.34
N TRP A 457 -6.41 -5.06 14.16
CA TRP A 457 -5.90 -3.86 13.47
C TRP A 457 -4.77 -3.12 14.21
N GLU A 458 -4.49 -3.48 15.47
CA GLU A 458 -3.34 -2.94 16.23
C GLU A 458 -2.01 -3.56 15.80
N GLU A 459 -2.02 -4.79 15.27
CA GLU A 459 -0.82 -5.49 14.80
C GLU A 459 -0.73 -5.56 13.27
N ASN A 460 -1.79 -5.22 12.55
CA ASN A 460 -1.86 -5.44 11.11
C ASN A 460 -2.20 -4.17 10.36
N LEU A 461 -1.52 -3.93 9.23
CA LEU A 461 -1.87 -2.91 8.24
C LEU A 461 -2.34 -3.60 6.96
N LEU A 462 -3.53 -3.23 6.50
CA LEU A 462 -4.05 -3.62 5.18
C LEU A 462 -4.20 -2.39 4.30
N ILE A 463 -3.65 -2.45 3.08
CA ILE A 463 -3.89 -1.48 2.01
C ILE A 463 -4.44 -2.24 0.81
N VAL A 464 -5.61 -1.83 0.31
CA VAL A 464 -6.22 -2.34 -0.93
C VAL A 464 -6.26 -1.22 -1.95
N THR A 465 -5.57 -1.40 -3.08
CA THR A 465 -5.45 -0.36 -4.11
C THR A 465 -5.24 -0.94 -5.51
N ALA A 466 -4.91 -0.09 -6.45
CA ALA A 466 -4.54 -0.43 -7.82
C ALA A 466 -3.19 0.22 -8.16
N ASP A 467 -2.61 -0.25 -9.25
CA ASP A 467 -1.44 0.35 -9.87
C ASP A 467 -1.82 1.43 -10.91
N HIS A 468 -2.93 1.26 -11.62
CA HIS A 468 -3.54 2.21 -12.57
C HIS A 468 -5.02 1.93 -12.87
N ASP A 469 -5.68 2.83 -13.64
CA ASP A 469 -7.06 2.72 -14.13
C ASP A 469 -7.08 2.29 -15.62
N HIS A 470 -8.22 1.82 -16.11
CA HIS A 470 -8.53 1.77 -17.55
C HIS A 470 -9.74 2.68 -17.79
N TYR A 471 -9.79 3.45 -18.87
CA TYR A 471 -10.78 4.53 -19.04
C TYR A 471 -12.25 4.07 -19.27
N MET A 472 -12.76 3.14 -18.47
CA MET A 472 -14.14 2.68 -18.48
C MET A 472 -15.05 3.72 -17.81
N THR A 473 -16.26 3.83 -18.31
CA THR A 473 -17.34 4.62 -17.72
C THR A 473 -18.65 3.85 -17.83
N LEU A 474 -19.42 3.77 -16.75
CA LEU A 474 -20.75 3.17 -16.76
C LEU A 474 -21.79 4.17 -17.30
N THR A 475 -22.80 3.67 -18.02
CA THR A 475 -23.99 4.44 -18.36
C THR A 475 -25.02 4.34 -17.23
N ASP A 476 -25.93 5.32 -17.14
CA ASP A 476 -26.92 5.38 -16.05
C ASP A 476 -27.77 4.11 -15.94
N ASP A 477 -28.03 3.43 -17.04
CA ASP A 477 -28.84 2.21 -17.14
C ASP A 477 -28.06 0.89 -16.96
N PHE A 478 -26.75 0.93 -16.66
CA PHE A 478 -25.96 -0.26 -16.36
C PHE A 478 -26.64 -1.22 -15.37
N PRO A 479 -27.20 -0.76 -14.22
CA PRO A 479 -27.85 -1.68 -13.28
C PRO A 479 -29.07 -2.40 -13.86
N ALA A 480 -29.82 -1.75 -14.74
CA ALA A 480 -30.95 -2.37 -15.42
C ALA A 480 -30.49 -3.41 -16.44
N LEU A 481 -29.46 -3.09 -17.23
CA LEU A 481 -28.91 -3.95 -18.26
C LEU A 481 -28.25 -5.20 -17.67
N TYR A 482 -27.42 -5.06 -16.62
CA TYR A 482 -26.82 -6.19 -15.92
C TYR A 482 -27.90 -7.15 -15.38
N ARG A 483 -28.91 -6.63 -14.68
CA ARG A 483 -29.99 -7.45 -14.15
C ARG A 483 -30.78 -8.23 -15.21
N GLU A 484 -30.98 -7.63 -16.39
CA GLU A 484 -31.74 -8.26 -17.46
C GLU A 484 -30.90 -9.28 -18.25
N GLN A 485 -29.61 -9.01 -18.43
CA GLN A 485 -28.79 -9.69 -19.43
C GLN A 485 -27.61 -10.51 -18.86
N GLY A 486 -27.07 -10.16 -17.70
CA GLY A 486 -25.86 -10.76 -17.11
C GLY A 486 -24.55 -10.29 -17.76
N GLY A 487 -23.42 -10.60 -17.12
CA GLY A 487 -22.08 -10.14 -17.53
C GLY A 487 -21.66 -10.58 -18.93
N GLU A 488 -21.94 -11.84 -19.30
CA GLU A 488 -21.63 -12.40 -20.63
C GLU A 488 -22.28 -11.58 -21.76
N ALA A 489 -23.57 -11.26 -21.62
CA ALA A 489 -24.29 -10.51 -22.63
C ALA A 489 -23.78 -9.06 -22.77
N LEU A 490 -23.43 -8.40 -21.65
CA LEU A 490 -22.83 -7.06 -21.69
C LEU A 490 -21.44 -7.07 -22.34
N THR A 491 -20.69 -8.16 -22.17
CA THR A 491 -19.43 -8.39 -22.87
C THR A 491 -19.64 -8.47 -24.38
N LEU A 492 -20.60 -9.29 -24.82
CA LEU A 492 -20.86 -9.51 -26.25
C LEU A 492 -21.57 -8.34 -26.95
N ALA A 493 -22.17 -7.42 -26.20
CA ALA A 493 -22.76 -6.21 -26.75
C ALA A 493 -21.71 -5.36 -27.48
N PHE A 494 -22.05 -4.89 -28.68
CA PHE A 494 -21.11 -4.12 -29.52
C PHE A 494 -21.14 -2.62 -29.20
N ASP A 495 -22.33 -2.07 -28.96
CA ASP A 495 -22.53 -0.64 -28.71
C ASP A 495 -22.76 -0.38 -27.21
N SER A 496 -22.32 0.79 -26.74
CA SER A 496 -22.38 1.18 -25.32
C SER A 496 -23.79 1.16 -24.73
N ALA A 497 -24.81 1.46 -25.56
CA ALA A 497 -26.21 1.48 -25.14
C ALA A 497 -26.76 0.10 -24.75
N ASP A 498 -26.24 -0.97 -25.34
CA ASP A 498 -26.64 -2.33 -25.00
C ASP A 498 -25.73 -2.94 -23.91
N ALA A 499 -24.48 -2.44 -23.81
CA ALA A 499 -23.47 -2.92 -22.88
C ALA A 499 -23.55 -2.27 -21.49
N GLY A 500 -24.14 -1.08 -21.37
CA GLY A 500 -24.18 -0.33 -20.13
C GLY A 500 -22.86 0.34 -19.74
N HIS A 501 -21.86 0.31 -20.62
CA HIS A 501 -20.52 0.85 -20.36
C HIS A 501 -19.79 1.13 -21.68
N TYR A 502 -18.72 1.92 -21.59
CA TYR A 502 -17.80 2.20 -22.70
C TYR A 502 -16.40 2.54 -22.18
N PHE A 503 -15.40 2.44 -23.06
CA PHE A 503 -14.02 2.80 -22.76
C PHE A 503 -13.57 3.98 -23.61
N GLY A 504 -13.14 5.06 -22.98
CA GLY A 504 -12.70 6.29 -23.65
C GLY A 504 -13.56 7.51 -23.31
N SER A 505 -13.47 8.53 -24.15
CA SER A 505 -14.15 9.82 -23.97
C SER A 505 -15.45 9.93 -24.78
N ASN A 506 -15.65 9.04 -25.75
CA ASN A 506 -16.81 8.98 -26.60
C ASN A 506 -17.82 7.94 -26.07
N PRO A 507 -18.96 8.37 -25.47
CA PRO A 507 -19.95 7.44 -24.94
C PRO A 507 -20.62 6.56 -26.00
N ASP A 508 -20.54 6.93 -27.29
CA ASP A 508 -21.14 6.17 -28.38
C ASP A 508 -20.24 5.04 -28.92
N ASP A 509 -19.00 4.91 -28.43
CA ASP A 509 -18.04 3.89 -28.87
C ASP A 509 -17.52 3.06 -27.69
N LYS A 510 -18.02 1.84 -27.54
CA LYS A 510 -17.62 0.92 -26.46
C LYS A 510 -16.12 0.63 -26.46
N TYR A 511 -15.47 0.62 -27.63
CA TYR A 511 -14.10 0.12 -27.82
C TYR A 511 -13.08 1.23 -28.15
N GLU A 512 -13.46 2.51 -28.00
CA GLU A 512 -12.65 3.67 -28.40
C GLU A 512 -11.24 3.62 -27.78
N TRP A 513 -11.17 3.25 -26.51
CA TRP A 513 -9.93 3.06 -25.76
C TRP A 513 -9.80 1.60 -25.28
N GLY A 514 -8.56 1.11 -25.15
CA GLY A 514 -8.30 -0.26 -24.72
C GLY A 514 -6.92 -0.40 -24.08
N ASN A 515 -6.51 0.65 -23.40
CA ASN A 515 -5.23 0.79 -22.73
C ASN A 515 -5.47 1.44 -21.35
N HIS A 516 -4.42 1.60 -20.56
CA HIS A 516 -4.54 2.19 -19.24
C HIS A 516 -4.93 3.68 -19.33
N SER A 517 -5.18 4.26 -18.18
CA SER A 517 -5.62 5.64 -17.99
C SER A 517 -4.90 6.23 -16.78
N ASN A 518 -4.75 7.56 -16.76
CA ASN A 518 -4.12 8.27 -15.64
C ASN A 518 -5.14 8.70 -14.57
N ARG A 519 -6.39 8.23 -14.64
CA ARG A 519 -7.43 8.54 -13.66
C ARG A 519 -6.96 8.00 -12.28
N PRO A 520 -7.10 8.79 -11.19
CA PRO A 520 -6.73 8.34 -9.87
C PRO A 520 -7.50 7.09 -9.46
N VAL A 521 -6.81 6.19 -8.77
CA VAL A 521 -7.34 4.88 -8.37
C VAL A 521 -7.75 4.90 -6.90
N PRO A 522 -8.77 4.15 -6.49
CA PRO A 522 -9.19 4.12 -5.10
C PRO A 522 -8.14 3.43 -4.20
N VAL A 523 -8.03 3.91 -2.97
CA VAL A 523 -7.21 3.33 -1.90
C VAL A 523 -8.09 3.12 -0.70
N TYR A 524 -8.23 1.88 -0.24
CA TYR A 524 -8.92 1.52 1.01
C TYR A 524 -7.89 0.97 1.96
N TYR A 525 -7.92 1.38 3.23
CA TYR A 525 -6.86 1.01 4.16
C TYR A 525 -7.34 1.03 5.60
N GLN A 526 -6.71 0.20 6.44
CA GLN A 526 -7.00 0.14 7.87
C GLN A 526 -5.84 -0.48 8.64
N GLY A 527 -5.71 -0.06 9.90
CA GLY A 527 -4.84 -0.70 10.87
C GLY A 527 -3.55 0.07 11.12
N ALA A 528 -2.60 -0.58 11.78
CA ALA A 528 -1.52 0.11 12.44
C ALA A 528 -0.55 0.80 11.45
N GLY A 529 -0.34 2.11 11.60
CA GLY A 529 0.46 2.91 10.65
C GLY A 529 -0.38 3.55 9.54
N SER A 530 -1.69 3.29 9.47
CA SER A 530 -2.59 3.97 8.52
C SER A 530 -2.68 5.48 8.74
N GLU A 531 -2.45 5.95 9.96
CA GLU A 531 -2.41 7.37 10.31
C GLU A 531 -1.30 8.14 9.56
N VAL A 532 -0.25 7.44 9.11
CA VAL A 532 0.80 8.01 8.25
C VAL A 532 0.22 8.37 6.89
N LEU A 533 -0.64 7.49 6.34
CA LEU A 533 -1.29 7.75 5.06
C LEU A 533 -2.30 8.89 5.16
N ASP A 534 -3.04 8.98 6.27
CA ASP A 534 -3.91 10.12 6.55
C ASP A 534 -3.14 11.45 6.52
N GLY A 535 -1.93 11.45 7.09
CA GLY A 535 -1.02 12.60 7.07
C GLY A 535 -0.51 13.00 5.68
N PHE A 536 -0.57 12.10 4.70
CA PHE A 536 -0.17 12.38 3.32
C PHE A 536 -1.32 12.86 2.42
N ILE A 537 -2.57 12.83 2.90
CA ILE A 537 -3.72 13.26 2.09
C ILE A 537 -3.59 14.76 1.78
N GLY A 538 -3.52 15.10 0.49
CA GLY A 538 -3.33 16.48 0.03
C GLY A 538 -1.88 16.93 -0.06
N GLU A 539 -0.95 16.13 0.44
CA GLU A 539 0.47 16.49 0.50
C GLU A 539 1.21 16.16 -0.80
N GLY A 540 2.28 16.91 -1.03
CA GLY A 540 3.21 16.67 -2.14
C GLY A 540 4.34 15.73 -1.73
N PHE A 541 5.23 15.45 -2.68
CA PHE A 541 6.44 14.66 -2.40
C PHE A 541 7.62 15.15 -3.23
N GLU A 542 8.82 14.81 -2.78
CA GLU A 542 10.05 15.10 -3.51
C GLU A 542 10.39 13.96 -4.47
N SER A 543 10.70 14.28 -5.72
CA SER A 543 11.26 13.34 -6.67
C SER A 543 12.34 13.99 -7.54
N TYR A 544 13.53 13.37 -7.55
CA TYR A 544 14.70 13.80 -8.34
C TYR A 544 15.14 15.27 -8.13
N GLY A 545 15.01 15.75 -6.91
CA GLY A 545 15.29 17.11 -6.46
C GLY A 545 14.16 18.11 -6.72
N VAL A 546 12.95 17.66 -7.03
CA VAL A 546 11.80 18.50 -7.36
C VAL A 546 10.60 18.17 -6.49
N GLU A 547 9.97 19.22 -5.94
CA GLU A 547 8.70 19.13 -5.22
C GLU A 547 7.54 18.93 -6.21
N VAL A 548 6.89 17.77 -6.14
CA VAL A 548 5.63 17.49 -6.81
C VAL A 548 4.50 18.03 -5.92
N PRO A 549 3.63 18.91 -6.43
CA PRO A 549 2.52 19.43 -5.65
C PRO A 549 1.51 18.32 -5.34
N GLY A 550 1.03 18.29 -4.10
CA GLY A 550 -0.09 17.45 -3.69
C GLY A 550 -1.41 17.87 -4.31
N ILE A 551 -2.37 16.94 -4.28
CA ILE A 551 -3.72 17.15 -4.79
C ILE A 551 -4.70 16.95 -3.63
N PRO A 552 -5.60 17.91 -3.36
CA PRO A 552 -6.57 17.79 -2.28
C PRO A 552 -7.31 16.45 -2.31
N ASP A 553 -7.46 15.83 -1.14
CA ASP A 553 -8.14 14.55 -0.94
C ASP A 553 -7.47 13.33 -1.62
N HIS A 554 -6.27 13.50 -2.17
CA HIS A 554 -5.50 12.44 -2.84
C HIS A 554 -4.16 12.21 -2.16
N VAL A 555 -3.61 11.03 -2.40
CA VAL A 555 -2.22 10.66 -2.19
C VAL A 555 -1.60 10.30 -3.55
N ASP A 556 -0.33 9.90 -3.55
CA ASP A 556 0.33 9.27 -4.70
C ASP A 556 0.77 7.85 -4.28
N LEU A 557 0.98 6.95 -5.24
CA LEU A 557 1.54 5.62 -4.98
C LEU A 557 2.82 5.66 -4.12
N VAL A 558 3.63 6.73 -4.22
CA VAL A 558 4.81 6.87 -3.36
C VAL A 558 4.47 7.01 -1.87
N HIS A 559 3.34 7.62 -1.52
CA HIS A 559 2.90 7.76 -0.12
C HIS A 559 2.46 6.41 0.46
N LEU A 560 1.91 5.51 -0.37
CA LEU A 560 1.57 4.15 0.06
C LEU A 560 2.85 3.39 0.42
N ALA A 561 3.90 3.53 -0.39
CA ALA A 561 5.20 2.93 -0.10
C ALA A 561 5.81 3.48 1.19
N GLN A 562 5.76 4.80 1.38
CA GLN A 562 6.26 5.46 2.59
C GLN A 562 5.48 5.02 3.83
N THR A 563 4.15 4.88 3.72
CA THR A 563 3.28 4.39 4.80
C THR A 563 3.68 2.97 5.21
N ALA A 564 3.77 2.05 4.26
CA ALA A 564 4.15 0.66 4.51
C ALA A 564 5.57 0.56 5.09
N ARG A 565 6.54 1.31 4.54
CA ARG A 565 7.91 1.36 5.04
C ARG A 565 7.98 1.88 6.48
N THR A 566 7.24 2.95 6.79
CA THR A 566 7.15 3.49 8.15
C THR A 566 6.53 2.48 9.11
N ALA A 567 5.49 1.77 8.67
CA ALA A 567 4.84 0.72 9.47
C ALA A 567 5.78 -0.45 9.80
N ILE A 568 6.68 -0.82 8.87
CA ILE A 568 7.69 -1.88 9.05
C ILE A 568 8.85 -1.42 9.94
N LEU A 569 9.45 -0.27 9.65
CA LEU A 569 10.69 0.20 10.30
C LEU A 569 10.50 0.61 11.76
N GLN A 570 9.25 0.77 12.20
CA GLN A 570 8.94 1.25 13.55
C GLN A 570 9.57 2.64 13.82
N GLU A 571 9.80 3.44 12.76
CA GLU A 571 10.17 4.84 12.94
C GLU A 571 8.98 5.54 13.60
N GLU A 572 9.19 6.25 14.72
CA GLU A 572 8.14 7.09 15.29
C GLU A 572 7.63 8.00 14.17
N THR A 573 6.30 8.00 14.01
CA THR A 573 5.58 8.97 13.19
C THR A 573 6.23 10.34 13.42
N PRO A 574 6.73 11.03 12.38
CA PRO A 574 6.87 12.46 12.50
C PRO A 574 5.44 12.92 12.76
N GLU A 575 5.15 13.32 13.99
CA GLU A 575 3.85 13.94 14.24
C GLU A 575 3.66 15.04 13.21
N PRO A 576 2.45 15.16 12.63
CA PRO A 576 2.18 16.20 11.65
C PRO A 576 2.73 17.50 12.22
N PRO A 577 3.53 18.27 11.47
CA PRO A 577 4.26 19.39 12.03
C PRO A 577 3.27 20.33 12.70
N LEU A 578 3.22 20.27 14.03
CA LEU A 578 2.34 21.12 14.82
C LEU A 578 2.74 22.54 14.46
N LEU A 579 1.80 23.31 13.90
CA LEU A 579 2.07 24.69 13.50
C LEU A 579 2.44 25.46 14.78
N PRO A 580 3.71 25.89 14.93
CA PRO A 580 4.17 26.41 16.20
C PRO A 580 3.53 27.78 16.48
N VAL A 581 2.93 27.91 17.66
CA VAL A 581 2.52 29.21 18.21
C VAL A 581 3.72 29.77 18.98
N PHE A 582 4.24 30.92 18.54
CA PHE A 582 5.32 31.63 19.21
C PHE A 582 4.80 32.85 19.96
N GLY A 583 5.05 32.93 21.26
CA GLY A 583 4.96 34.13 22.07
C GLY A 583 6.12 35.09 21.83
N SER A 584 6.21 36.15 22.63
CA SER A 584 7.12 37.27 22.39
C SER A 584 8.26 37.38 23.41
N LEU A 585 8.74 38.60 23.66
CA LEU A 585 9.77 38.90 24.68
C LEU A 585 9.18 39.61 25.91
N ASP A 586 7.85 39.75 25.93
CA ASP A 586 7.07 40.35 27.01
C ASP A 586 6.17 39.26 27.60
N GLY A 587 5.86 39.31 28.90
CA GLY A 587 4.93 38.36 29.53
C GLY A 587 3.51 38.49 28.98
N GLU A 588 2.96 37.40 28.45
CA GLU A 588 1.70 37.32 27.72
C GLU A 588 0.79 36.20 28.25
N THR A 589 -0.44 36.14 27.73
CA THR A 589 -1.36 35.01 27.99
C THR A 589 -1.64 34.31 26.69
N ILE A 590 -1.37 33.00 26.65
CA ILE A 590 -1.50 32.14 25.48
C ILE A 590 -2.55 31.08 25.80
N GLU A 591 -3.65 31.05 25.04
CA GLU A 591 -4.66 29.99 25.12
C GLU A 591 -4.31 28.89 24.12
N ALA A 592 -4.20 27.65 24.59
CA ALA A 592 -3.93 26.47 23.77
C ALA A 592 -5.19 25.60 23.59
N GLY A 593 -5.38 25.10 22.38
CA GLY A 593 -6.46 24.19 21.98
C GLY A 593 -6.15 22.72 22.28
N SER A 594 -6.30 21.87 21.27
CA SER A 594 -5.88 20.46 21.30
C SER A 594 -4.75 20.25 20.31
N ASP A 595 -3.82 19.35 20.63
CA ASP A 595 -2.72 18.96 19.73
C ASP A 595 -1.89 20.16 19.24
N GLU A 596 -1.65 21.18 20.09
CA GLU A 596 -0.88 22.38 19.71
C GLU A 596 0.56 22.36 20.24
N LEU A 597 1.46 22.99 19.49
CA LEU A 597 2.84 23.25 19.90
C LEU A 597 3.02 24.73 20.25
N VAL A 598 3.24 25.03 21.52
CA VAL A 598 3.31 26.40 22.04
C VAL A 598 4.68 26.70 22.63
N PHE A 599 5.23 27.85 22.26
CA PHE A 599 6.46 28.42 22.79
C PHE A 599 6.18 29.79 23.43
N GLY A 600 6.21 29.91 24.76
CA GLY A 600 6.02 31.15 25.53
C GLY A 600 7.04 32.22 25.17
N GLY A 601 8.32 31.90 25.29
CA GLY A 601 9.41 32.77 24.83
C GLY A 601 10.18 33.37 26.00
N ALA A 602 10.27 34.69 26.08
CA ALA A 602 10.93 35.32 27.22
C ALA A 602 9.96 36.22 27.98
N GLY A 603 10.03 36.20 29.31
CA GLY A 603 9.10 36.91 30.17
C GLY A 603 8.30 35.93 31.01
N ASP A 604 7.50 36.46 31.94
CA ASP A 604 6.65 35.64 32.81
C ASP A 604 5.30 35.45 32.10
N ASP A 605 5.10 34.30 31.47
CA ASP A 605 3.94 33.98 30.63
C ASP A 605 2.85 33.18 31.38
N LEU A 606 1.61 33.27 30.89
CA LEU A 606 0.51 32.39 31.30
C LEU A 606 0.08 31.55 30.09
N ILE A 607 0.30 30.24 30.15
CA ILE A 607 -0.11 29.29 29.12
C ILE A 607 -1.29 28.47 29.65
N ASP A 608 -2.46 28.61 29.03
CA ASP A 608 -3.72 28.00 29.47
C ASP A 608 -4.27 27.04 28.40
N SER A 609 -4.18 25.73 28.67
CA SER A 609 -4.76 24.66 27.84
C SER A 609 -6.07 24.10 28.42
N SER A 610 -6.62 24.71 29.48
CA SER A 610 -7.76 24.15 30.22
C SER A 610 -9.06 24.04 29.41
N ALA A 611 -9.17 24.78 28.31
CA ALA A 611 -10.32 24.73 27.40
C ALA A 611 -10.17 23.69 26.27
N GLY A 612 -8.98 23.08 26.15
CA GLY A 612 -8.58 22.15 25.09
C GLY A 612 -8.91 20.68 25.36
N GLY A 613 -8.69 19.82 24.36
CA GLY A 613 -8.93 18.37 24.42
C GLY A 613 -7.71 17.53 24.82
N GLY A 614 -6.57 18.15 25.12
CA GLY A 614 -5.29 17.48 25.42
C GLY A 614 -4.34 17.41 24.22
N GLY A 615 -3.25 16.65 24.36
CA GLY A 615 -2.28 16.41 23.30
C GLY A 615 -1.29 17.56 23.06
N ASN A 616 -1.30 18.61 23.89
CA ASN A 616 -0.47 19.79 23.66
C ASN A 616 0.99 19.57 24.07
N ARG A 617 1.91 20.28 23.40
CA ARG A 617 3.33 20.39 23.75
C ARG A 617 3.66 21.84 24.07
N LEU A 618 3.82 22.17 25.35
CA LEU A 618 3.89 23.54 25.85
C LEU A 618 5.28 23.84 26.42
N TYR A 619 5.89 24.95 26.01
CA TYR A 619 7.25 25.33 26.38
C TYR A 619 7.28 26.78 26.88
N GLY A 620 7.55 27.00 28.18
CA GLY A 620 7.63 28.35 28.77
C GLY A 620 8.89 29.11 28.32
N GLN A 621 10.03 28.41 28.41
CA GLN A 621 11.38 28.85 28.07
C GLN A 621 12.07 29.69 29.15
N SER A 622 11.89 31.01 29.22
CA SER A 622 12.64 31.82 30.19
C SER A 622 11.79 32.88 30.87
N GLY A 623 11.77 32.87 32.19
CA GLY A 623 10.88 33.68 33.01
C GLY A 623 10.18 32.81 34.04
N ASP A 624 9.45 33.42 34.96
CA ASP A 624 8.67 32.67 35.95
C ASP A 624 7.26 32.42 35.36
N ASP A 625 7.09 31.30 34.66
CA ASP A 625 5.91 31.00 33.84
C ASP A 625 4.81 30.27 34.62
N GLN A 626 3.57 30.49 34.20
CA GLN A 626 2.38 29.84 34.75
C GLN A 626 1.70 28.98 33.69
N PHE A 627 1.46 27.71 34.00
CA PHE A 627 0.72 26.77 33.16
C PHE A 627 -0.60 26.40 33.82
N VAL A 628 -1.71 26.50 33.10
CA VAL A 628 -3.01 25.95 33.51
C VAL A 628 -3.35 24.82 32.56
N LEU A 629 -3.25 23.59 33.04
CA LEU A 629 -3.22 22.38 32.22
C LEU A 629 -4.52 21.59 32.34
N GLY A 630 -5.02 21.13 31.20
CA GLY A 630 -6.17 20.22 31.09
C GLY A 630 -5.79 18.78 31.46
N SER A 631 -6.13 17.83 30.58
CA SER A 631 -5.67 16.44 30.68
C SER A 631 -4.85 16.09 29.44
N GLY A 632 -3.90 15.16 29.56
CA GLY A 632 -3.17 14.62 28.39
C GLY A 632 -2.14 15.57 27.76
N ASP A 633 -1.66 16.57 28.50
CA ASP A 633 -0.70 17.55 27.99
C ASP A 633 0.76 17.21 28.35
N ARG A 634 1.72 17.79 27.62
CA ARG A 634 3.15 17.81 27.97
C ARG A 634 3.64 19.24 28.12
N ALA A 635 4.23 19.59 29.27
CA ALA A 635 4.75 20.95 29.50
C ALA A 635 6.20 20.97 30.03
N LEU A 636 6.98 21.97 29.60
CA LEU A 636 8.33 22.26 30.07
C LEU A 636 8.44 23.75 30.43
N GLY A 637 8.75 24.06 31.69
CA GLY A 637 8.97 25.43 32.16
C GLY A 637 10.33 25.99 31.70
N ALA A 638 11.38 25.21 31.95
CA ALA A 638 12.78 25.40 31.57
C ALA A 638 13.62 26.31 32.48
N ALA A 639 13.43 27.62 32.51
CA ALA A 639 14.29 28.50 33.32
C ALA A 639 13.51 29.61 34.02
N GLY A 640 13.43 29.52 35.34
CA GLY A 640 12.65 30.41 36.19
C GLY A 640 11.93 29.60 37.26
N ASP A 641 11.27 30.27 38.20
CA ASP A 641 10.46 29.60 39.22
C ASP A 641 9.03 29.40 38.67
N ASP A 642 8.78 28.27 38.01
CA ASP A 642 7.57 28.01 37.23
C ASP A 642 6.43 27.41 38.07
N SER A 643 5.19 27.58 37.61
CA SER A 643 4.00 27.08 38.32
C SER A 643 3.00 26.38 37.39
N PHE A 644 2.81 25.09 37.60
CA PHE A 644 1.91 24.22 36.85
C PHE A 644 0.64 23.94 37.65
N PHE A 645 -0.54 24.18 37.07
CA PHE A 645 -1.84 23.95 37.69
C PHE A 645 -2.58 22.87 36.90
N PHE A 646 -2.62 21.64 37.42
CA PHE A 646 -3.34 20.53 36.83
C PHE A 646 -4.82 20.60 37.19
N LEU A 647 -5.67 20.77 36.19
CA LEU A 647 -7.12 20.67 36.32
C LEU A 647 -7.65 19.27 35.95
N GLY A 648 -6.81 18.46 35.29
CA GLY A 648 -7.09 17.08 34.87
C GLY A 648 -5.98 16.09 35.24
N GLY A 649 -5.96 14.94 34.56
CA GLY A 649 -5.01 13.83 34.75
C GLY A 649 -4.17 13.57 33.50
N ASP A 650 -3.31 12.54 33.53
CA ASP A 650 -2.49 12.10 32.39
C ASP A 650 -1.58 13.18 31.78
N THR A 651 -1.17 14.17 32.59
CA THR A 651 -0.29 15.25 32.14
C THR A 651 1.14 15.00 32.59
N THR A 652 2.11 15.17 31.69
CA THR A 652 3.54 15.03 32.00
C THR A 652 4.24 16.39 31.99
N VAL A 653 4.93 16.73 33.07
CA VAL A 653 5.63 18.02 33.18
C VAL A 653 7.08 17.89 33.60
N THR A 654 7.87 18.85 33.14
CA THR A 654 9.25 19.09 33.55
C THR A 654 9.33 20.54 34.03
N GLY A 655 9.74 20.77 35.27
CA GLY A 655 9.92 22.11 35.82
C GLY A 655 11.04 22.85 35.11
N GLY A 656 12.25 22.30 35.13
CA GLY A 656 13.45 22.92 34.58
C GLY A 656 14.42 23.34 35.67
N ASN A 657 14.97 24.55 35.58
CA ASN A 657 15.82 25.12 36.64
C ASN A 657 15.04 26.19 37.38
N GLY A 658 14.90 26.05 38.69
CA GLY A 658 14.11 26.96 39.50
C GLY A 658 13.45 26.26 40.67
N ALA A 659 12.79 27.03 41.52
CA ALA A 659 11.95 26.50 42.58
C ALA A 659 10.53 26.31 42.05
N ASP A 660 10.25 25.15 41.46
CA ASP A 660 9.04 24.93 40.67
C ASP A 660 7.87 24.42 41.52
N GLN A 661 6.65 24.73 41.07
CA GLN A 661 5.43 24.37 41.77
C GLN A 661 4.48 23.55 40.91
N PHE A 662 4.09 22.39 41.41
CA PHE A 662 3.24 21.44 40.72
C PHE A 662 1.91 21.30 41.48
N TRP A 663 0.88 22.03 41.08
CA TRP A 663 -0.40 22.12 41.80
C TRP A 663 -1.46 21.23 41.19
N ILE A 664 -1.84 20.16 41.88
CA ILE A 664 -3.05 19.41 41.58
C ILE A 664 -4.24 20.19 42.14
N VAL A 665 -5.02 20.82 41.25
CA VAL A 665 -6.15 21.67 41.62
C VAL A 665 -7.45 21.03 41.17
N THR A 666 -8.03 20.23 42.06
CA THR A 666 -9.24 19.47 41.72
C THR A 666 -10.22 19.35 42.88
N ALA A 667 -11.51 19.21 42.52
CA ALA A 667 -12.56 18.83 43.46
C ALA A 667 -12.74 17.31 43.56
N GLU A 668 -12.26 16.55 42.57
CA GLU A 668 -12.36 15.09 42.48
C GLU A 668 -11.01 14.49 42.00
N ILE A 669 -10.64 13.30 42.46
CA ILE A 669 -9.35 12.68 42.10
C ILE A 669 -9.37 12.35 40.59
N PRO A 670 -8.34 12.72 39.81
CA PRO A 670 -8.27 12.37 38.39
C PRO A 670 -8.22 10.83 38.19
N ASP A 671 -8.72 10.38 37.03
CA ASP A 671 -8.73 8.96 36.66
C ASP A 671 -7.31 8.40 36.41
N GLU A 672 -6.40 9.27 35.94
CA GLU A 672 -4.99 8.97 35.70
C GLU A 672 -4.09 10.00 36.41
N ALA A 673 -2.98 9.55 36.98
CA ALA A 673 -2.06 10.40 37.73
C ALA A 673 -1.26 11.33 36.81
N ASN A 674 -0.92 12.52 37.30
CA ASN A 674 0.01 13.41 36.60
C ASN A 674 1.46 13.02 36.90
N ILE A 675 2.36 13.24 35.94
CA ILE A 675 3.76 12.84 36.02
C ILE A 675 4.63 14.08 36.10
N VAL A 676 5.48 14.16 37.13
CA VAL A 676 6.54 15.18 37.27
C VAL A 676 7.88 14.50 37.06
N THR A 677 8.66 14.98 36.11
CA THR A 677 9.84 14.25 35.61
C THR A 677 11.16 14.63 36.30
N ASP A 678 11.21 15.78 36.97
CA ASP A 678 12.45 16.37 37.49
C ASP A 678 12.31 17.03 38.87
N PHE A 679 11.37 16.56 39.71
CA PHE A 679 11.12 17.13 41.04
C PHE A 679 12.40 17.17 41.91
N ASP A 680 12.96 18.36 42.14
CA ASP A 680 14.23 18.58 42.84
C ASP A 680 14.05 19.30 44.20
N GLN A 681 14.21 18.54 45.27
CA GLN A 681 14.19 19.05 46.64
C GLN A 681 15.33 20.04 46.97
N VAL A 682 16.42 20.06 46.18
CA VAL A 682 17.54 20.99 46.33
C VAL A 682 17.19 22.36 45.78
N GLU A 683 16.45 22.41 44.67
CA GLU A 683 15.94 23.66 44.07
C GLU A 683 14.70 24.18 44.81
N ALA A 684 14.13 23.35 45.70
CA ALA A 684 13.00 23.63 46.57
C ALA A 684 11.63 23.55 45.87
N ASP A 685 11.52 22.58 44.96
CA ASP A 685 10.27 22.22 44.31
C ASP A 685 9.20 21.78 45.31
N VAL A 686 7.94 22.06 44.95
CA VAL A 686 6.79 21.77 45.81
C VAL A 686 5.65 21.14 45.01
N LEU A 687 5.13 20.02 45.50
CA LEU A 687 3.87 19.44 45.02
C LEU A 687 2.70 20.02 45.82
N GLY A 688 1.92 20.87 45.18
CA GLY A 688 0.73 21.49 45.73
C GLY A 688 -0.51 20.61 45.54
N ILE A 689 -1.36 20.51 46.57
CA ILE A 689 -2.68 19.86 46.46
C ILE A 689 -3.74 20.82 46.97
N ALA A 690 -4.65 21.22 46.09
CA ALA A 690 -5.72 22.16 46.38
C ALA A 690 -7.09 21.57 46.05
N GLY A 691 -8.08 21.86 46.89
CA GLY A 691 -9.49 21.52 46.63
C GLY A 691 -10.02 20.22 47.26
N LEU A 692 -9.15 19.29 47.67
CA LEU A 692 -9.55 18.03 48.33
C LEU A 692 -9.76 18.16 49.86
N GLY A 693 -9.28 19.25 50.48
CA GLY A 693 -9.43 19.49 51.92
C GLY A 693 -8.61 18.54 52.81
N ILE A 694 -7.49 18.05 52.28
CA ILE A 694 -6.57 17.09 52.92
C ILE A 694 -5.28 17.79 53.38
N GLY A 695 -4.50 17.14 54.24
CA GLY A 695 -3.14 17.53 54.58
C GLY A 695 -2.13 16.40 54.36
N PHE A 696 -0.86 16.67 54.66
CA PHE A 696 0.24 15.71 54.44
C PHE A 696 0.01 14.35 55.14
N ASP A 697 -0.54 14.36 56.35
CA ASP A 697 -0.80 13.14 57.13
C ASP A 697 -1.89 12.25 56.49
N ASP A 698 -2.62 12.74 55.49
CA ASP A 698 -3.67 12.00 54.78
C ASP A 698 -3.16 11.31 53.49
N LEU A 699 -1.91 11.59 53.07
CA LEU A 699 -1.33 11.03 51.83
C LEU A 699 -0.74 9.63 52.06
N ASP A 700 -0.94 8.76 51.07
CA ASP A 700 -0.26 7.47 50.95
C ASP A 700 0.93 7.62 50.01
N LEU A 701 2.15 7.48 50.56
CA LEU A 701 3.39 7.54 49.79
C LEU A 701 3.96 6.13 49.60
N SER A 702 4.25 5.76 48.36
CA SER A 702 4.85 4.48 48.00
C SER A 702 5.87 4.64 46.87
N ASN A 703 6.61 3.58 46.55
CA ASN A 703 7.49 3.55 45.38
C ASN A 703 6.96 2.53 44.38
N ASP A 704 7.01 2.89 43.09
CA ASP A 704 6.91 1.99 41.96
C ASP A 704 8.21 2.06 41.15
N GLY A 705 9.05 1.02 41.28
CA GLY A 705 10.43 1.08 40.80
C GLY A 705 11.24 2.15 41.55
N ASP A 706 11.83 3.08 40.79
CA ASP A 706 12.63 4.21 41.30
C ASP A 706 11.80 5.50 41.49
N ASP A 707 10.49 5.45 41.23
CA ASP A 707 9.60 6.61 41.26
C ASP A 707 8.74 6.64 42.52
N ALA A 708 8.46 7.84 43.04
CA ALA A 708 7.55 8.04 44.15
C ALA A 708 6.11 8.20 43.64
N ILE A 709 5.19 7.45 44.23
CA ILE A 709 3.76 7.57 44.01
C ILE A 709 3.15 8.33 45.19
N VAL A 710 2.45 9.42 44.88
CA VAL A 710 1.66 10.20 45.83
C VAL A 710 0.20 9.88 45.61
N ALA A 711 -0.44 9.19 46.56
CA ALA A 711 -1.81 8.73 46.45
C ALA A 711 -2.70 9.27 47.58
N PHE A 712 -4.02 9.31 47.32
CA PHE A 712 -5.03 9.61 48.32
C PHE A 712 -6.28 8.75 48.09
N GLY A 713 -6.79 8.12 49.15
CA GLY A 713 -8.02 7.33 49.06
C GLY A 713 -7.93 6.09 48.16
N GLY A 714 -6.71 5.60 47.89
CA GLY A 714 -6.44 4.45 47.04
C GLY A 714 -6.29 4.76 45.54
N ASN A 715 -6.26 6.04 45.16
CA ASN A 715 -5.98 6.48 43.78
C ASN A 715 -4.72 7.35 43.76
N ASP A 716 -3.97 7.26 42.67
CA ASP A 716 -2.73 7.97 42.47
C ASP A 716 -3.02 9.41 42.02
N LEU A 717 -2.41 10.39 42.68
CA LEU A 717 -2.55 11.80 42.37
C LEU A 717 -1.40 12.28 41.49
N ALA A 718 -0.18 11.86 41.82
CA ALA A 718 1.02 12.17 41.06
C ALA A 718 2.07 11.06 41.14
N ARG A 719 2.87 10.96 40.09
CA ARG A 719 4.10 10.17 40.02
C ARG A 719 5.28 11.11 39.87
N LEU A 720 6.25 11.02 40.78
CA LEU A 720 7.49 11.81 40.74
C LEU A 720 8.62 10.89 40.28
N LEU A 721 9.11 11.10 39.06
CA LEU A 721 10.10 10.20 38.46
C LEU A 721 11.46 10.33 39.15
N GLY A 722 12.09 9.19 39.42
CA GLY A 722 13.42 9.14 40.03
C GLY A 722 13.51 9.68 41.47
N VAL A 723 12.37 9.96 42.13
CA VAL A 723 12.31 10.41 43.51
C VAL A 723 11.97 9.23 44.42
N ASP A 724 12.74 9.02 45.49
CA ASP A 724 12.40 8.02 46.51
C ASP A 724 11.34 8.60 47.46
N SER A 725 10.17 7.97 47.57
CA SER A 725 9.09 8.43 48.47
C SER A 725 9.50 8.57 49.94
N SER A 726 10.53 7.85 50.39
CA SER A 726 11.05 7.96 51.75
C SER A 726 11.86 9.24 52.02
N SER A 727 12.26 9.95 50.96
CA SER A 727 12.93 11.25 51.02
C SER A 727 11.96 12.43 51.15
N LEU A 728 10.68 12.21 50.83
CA LEU A 728 9.63 13.22 50.87
C LEU A 728 9.16 13.51 52.30
N THR A 729 8.94 14.78 52.59
CA THR A 729 8.52 15.30 53.88
C THR A 729 7.41 16.34 53.70
N ALA A 730 6.77 16.75 54.80
CA ALA A 730 5.76 17.81 54.75
C ALA A 730 6.26 19.16 54.22
N ALA A 731 7.57 19.37 54.05
CA ALA A 731 8.13 20.58 53.45
C ALA A 731 8.08 20.59 51.92
N ASP A 732 7.99 19.40 51.30
CA ASP A 732 7.94 19.19 49.85
C ASP A 732 6.51 19.33 49.29
N PHE A 733 5.55 19.65 50.16
CA PHE A 733 4.13 19.74 49.83
C PHE A 733 3.52 21.06 50.30
N ALA A 734 2.59 21.58 49.50
CA ALA A 734 1.71 22.67 49.87
C ALA A 734 0.25 22.24 49.79
N PHE A 735 -0.59 22.75 50.69
CA PHE A 735 -2.02 22.42 50.75
C PHE A 735 -2.85 23.70 50.80
N ALA A 736 -3.91 23.77 49.99
CA ALA A 736 -4.76 24.96 49.86
C ALA A 736 -6.27 24.66 49.84
#